data_AF-A0AAJ7TUK5-F1
#
_entry.id   AF-A0AAJ7TUK5-F1
#
_cell.length_a   1.000
_cell.length_b   1.000
_cell.length_c   1.000
_cell.angle_alpha   90.00
_cell.angle_beta   90.00
_cell.angle_gamma   90.00
#
_symmetry.space_group_name_H-M   'P 1'
#
loop_
_entity.id
_entity.type
_entity.pdbx_description
1 polymer ?
#
loop_
_entity_poly.entity_id
_entity_poly.type
_entity_poly.pdbx_seq_one_letter_code
_entity_poly.pdbx_strand_id
1 'polypeptide(L)'
;MAASPPRVVELVAAAVASVRVPRPGDRVYKDECVYSFHSPEMEGGLYLCLNSFLGFGREHVERHYRRTGQRLYLHIQRTRKQEEDTSAARDEDPPRKKPTRLAIGVEGGFSVEADRAEYDEVVRLVVFPEYLRLSLPELEQLPAIARERVNQACTAVLAADSASRRQEVEAWDGEVRNVSPHALGLQQLDNGVRIPPSGWKCSRCDMRENLWANLTDGTVLCGRRYFDGTGGNGHALEHFRETGFPLAVKLGTVTPDGADVFSYAEDEMVLDPSLSDHLAHFGIDMMAMHKTDKTMTELEIDANQRVGEWEALQESGTQLTPLYGPGYTGMANLGNSCYLNSVMQVLFSVPDFRSKAKLGHGLLSGIYSQPPADTNSTEQVEQKGVSPRMLKTLIGRGHPEFSTNRQQDAQELFLHFINLIERNSRGAENPTEAFRFLVEERIQCQRSQRVKYTQRVDYIVQLPVPMEAAANKGELEEYECRRRESEASGCPAPELVRAHVPFSECLRAFSETESLDDFWSSALQAKSHAIKTTRFASFPDFLVIQVKKFTFGLDWVPKKLDVSIDMPEELDLSHLRGAGLQPGEAELPDMAPPPLATPDEPPKGIGIGERGALLSPDTMPSTPELDEAVVSQLCEMGFPADACRKAVYFTGNAGVEPAMNWVITHMEDPDFAEPLMLGSSGAATPSGGARTPQEPPPPDEESVAMIVSMGFTREQAVRALRATSNNLERAADWIFSHADDLDAVAMETSEGGSRGDPASEAHTPAGPRVRDGPGRYRLFAFISHMGTSTMCGHYVCHIRKEGRWVIFNDQKVAASEKPPKDLGYIYFYERVAS
;
A
#
# COMPACT_ATOMS: atom_id res chain seq x y z
N MET A 1 46.73 -22.00 -0.23
CA MET A 1 47.38 -23.14 -0.93
C MET A 1 46.83 -23.17 -2.34
N ALA A 2 47.65 -22.96 -3.36
CA ALA A 2 47.19 -23.05 -4.76
C ALA A 2 46.89 -24.52 -5.06
N ALA A 3 45.66 -24.83 -5.51
CA ALA A 3 45.33 -26.17 -5.99
C ALA A 3 46.17 -26.48 -7.24
N SER A 4 46.49 -27.74 -7.46
CA SER A 4 47.19 -28.19 -8.65
C SER A 4 46.34 -27.88 -9.91
N PRO A 5 46.93 -27.32 -11.00
CA PRO A 5 46.24 -26.99 -12.24
C PRO A 5 45.24 -28.06 -12.77
N PRO A 6 45.54 -29.38 -12.73
CA PRO A 6 44.60 -30.40 -13.18
C PRO A 6 43.28 -30.46 -12.38
N ARG A 7 43.30 -30.20 -11.07
CA ARG A 7 42.11 -30.27 -10.21
C ARG A 7 41.13 -29.13 -10.49
N VAL A 8 41.64 -27.96 -10.84
CA VAL A 8 40.84 -26.81 -11.29
C VAL A 8 40.09 -27.15 -12.57
N VAL A 9 40.80 -27.72 -13.55
CA VAL A 9 40.24 -28.08 -14.86
C VAL A 9 39.13 -29.11 -14.72
N GLU A 10 39.32 -30.13 -13.86
CA GLU A 10 38.28 -31.13 -13.56
C GLU A 10 37.03 -30.52 -12.93
N LEU A 11 37.19 -29.65 -11.93
CA LEU A 11 36.06 -29.01 -11.25
C LEU A 11 35.26 -28.08 -12.16
N VAL A 12 35.95 -27.32 -13.03
CA VAL A 12 35.30 -26.46 -14.02
C VAL A 12 34.60 -27.32 -15.07
N ALA A 13 35.28 -28.32 -15.64
CA ALA A 13 34.70 -29.21 -16.65
C ALA A 13 33.43 -29.93 -16.13
N ALA A 14 33.43 -30.38 -14.88
CA ALA A 14 32.27 -30.99 -14.25
C ALA A 14 31.09 -30.02 -14.04
N ALA A 15 31.36 -28.72 -13.89
CA ALA A 15 30.34 -27.71 -13.61
C ALA A 15 29.90 -26.90 -14.85
N VAL A 16 30.64 -26.95 -15.97
CA VAL A 16 30.34 -26.21 -17.21
C VAL A 16 28.95 -26.50 -17.77
N ALA A 17 28.43 -27.72 -17.59
CA ALA A 17 27.08 -28.07 -18.02
C ALA A 17 25.99 -27.20 -17.36
N SER A 18 26.23 -26.72 -16.14
CA SER A 18 25.32 -25.84 -15.39
C SER A 18 25.38 -24.38 -15.82
N VAL A 19 26.37 -23.97 -16.62
CA VAL A 19 26.55 -22.57 -17.03
C VAL A 19 25.52 -22.19 -18.09
N ARG A 20 24.76 -21.14 -17.81
CA ARG A 20 23.82 -20.54 -18.76
C ARG A 20 24.37 -19.20 -19.25
N VAL A 21 24.00 -18.84 -20.48
CA VAL A 21 24.30 -17.53 -21.06
C VAL A 21 23.01 -16.70 -20.97
N PRO A 22 23.03 -15.50 -20.37
CA PRO A 22 21.85 -14.64 -20.28
C PRO A 22 21.24 -14.35 -21.65
N ARG A 23 19.90 -14.42 -21.75
CA ARG A 23 19.12 -14.09 -22.95
C ARG A 23 18.37 -12.76 -22.78
N PRO A 24 17.89 -12.12 -23.86
CA PRO A 24 16.97 -10.99 -23.77
C PRO A 24 15.71 -11.40 -22.99
N GLY A 25 15.52 -10.82 -21.80
CA GLY A 25 14.46 -11.18 -20.85
C GLY A 25 14.95 -11.75 -19.51
N ASP A 26 16.17 -12.28 -19.46
CA ASP A 26 16.74 -12.76 -18.20
C ASP A 26 17.13 -11.58 -17.30
N ARG A 27 16.85 -11.71 -15.99
CA ARG A 27 17.18 -10.70 -14.97
C ARG A 27 18.52 -11.03 -14.33
N VAL A 28 19.51 -10.14 -14.50
CA VAL A 28 20.86 -10.32 -13.98
C VAL A 28 21.07 -9.44 -12.75
N TYR A 29 21.23 -10.04 -11.57
CA TYR A 29 21.37 -9.34 -10.29
C TYR A 29 22.86 -9.12 -9.98
N LYS A 30 23.51 -8.18 -10.67
CA LYS A 30 24.94 -7.88 -10.54
C LYS A 30 25.30 -6.67 -9.65
N ASP A 31 24.29 -5.95 -9.14
CA ASP A 31 24.53 -4.73 -8.35
C ASP A 31 24.37 -4.95 -6.84
N GLU A 32 23.58 -5.94 -6.43
CA GLU A 32 23.25 -6.17 -5.02
C GLU A 32 23.02 -7.65 -4.71
N CYS A 33 23.45 -8.07 -3.52
CA CYS A 33 23.20 -9.41 -2.99
C CYS A 33 21.71 -9.68 -2.78
N VAL A 34 21.23 -10.90 -3.07
CA VAL A 34 19.82 -11.24 -2.83
C VAL A 34 19.44 -11.38 -1.35
N TYR A 35 20.41 -11.60 -0.46
CA TYR A 35 20.17 -11.81 0.99
C TYR A 35 20.58 -10.63 1.88
N SER A 36 21.41 -9.71 1.38
CA SER A 36 21.90 -8.52 2.09
C SER A 36 21.99 -7.34 1.13
N PHE A 37 22.35 -6.14 1.59
CA PHE A 37 22.59 -5.00 0.70
C PHE A 37 24.04 -4.92 0.20
N HIS A 38 24.81 -6.02 0.33
CA HIS A 38 26.19 -6.06 -0.12
C HIS A 38 26.30 -5.85 -1.63
N SER A 39 27.19 -4.95 -2.05
CA SER A 39 27.39 -4.54 -3.45
C SER A 39 28.82 -4.86 -3.89
N PRO A 40 29.12 -4.83 -5.21
CA PRO A 40 30.47 -5.02 -5.71
C PRO A 40 31.51 -4.04 -5.15
N GLU A 41 31.07 -2.89 -4.63
CA GLU A 41 31.94 -1.82 -4.10
C GLU A 41 32.41 -2.11 -2.66
N MET A 42 31.71 -2.98 -1.93
CA MET A 42 32.06 -3.33 -0.56
C MET A 42 33.16 -4.38 -0.49
N GLU A 43 33.81 -4.46 0.68
CA GLU A 43 34.85 -5.46 0.93
C GLU A 43 34.33 -6.89 0.74
N GLY A 44 34.94 -7.65 -0.17
CA GLY A 44 34.57 -9.03 -0.45
C GLY A 44 33.74 -9.20 -1.73
N GLY A 45 33.19 -8.12 -2.27
CA GLY A 45 32.55 -8.05 -3.58
C GLY A 45 31.32 -8.95 -3.73
N LEU A 46 30.86 -9.09 -4.97
CA LEU A 46 29.64 -9.82 -5.28
C LEU A 46 29.94 -11.10 -6.09
N TYR A 47 29.35 -12.22 -5.68
CA TYR A 47 29.44 -13.52 -6.35
C TYR A 47 28.18 -13.80 -7.14
N LEU A 48 28.25 -13.71 -8.46
CA LEU A 48 27.12 -13.91 -9.36
C LEU A 48 27.08 -15.35 -9.88
N CYS A 49 25.97 -16.04 -9.66
CA CYS A 49 25.78 -17.41 -10.12
C CYS A 49 25.63 -17.48 -11.64
N LEU A 50 26.51 -18.23 -12.33
CA LEU A 50 26.46 -18.37 -13.80
C LEU A 50 25.32 -19.26 -14.32
N ASN A 51 24.43 -19.76 -13.46
CA ASN A 51 23.25 -20.53 -13.83
C ASN A 51 21.95 -19.73 -13.63
N SER A 52 21.77 -19.12 -12.45
CA SER A 52 20.56 -18.39 -12.08
C SER A 52 20.69 -16.86 -12.17
N PHE A 53 21.89 -16.34 -12.44
CA PHE A 53 22.20 -14.91 -12.52
C PHE A 53 21.88 -14.10 -11.25
N LEU A 54 21.77 -14.79 -10.11
CA LEU A 54 21.61 -14.20 -8.78
C LEU A 54 22.98 -13.80 -8.19
N GLY A 55 23.06 -12.60 -7.63
CA GLY A 55 24.22 -12.10 -6.90
C GLY A 55 24.17 -12.44 -5.42
N PHE A 56 25.31 -12.85 -4.85
CA PHE A 56 25.45 -13.20 -3.44
C PHE A 56 26.67 -12.52 -2.84
N GLY A 57 26.54 -11.97 -1.63
CA GLY A 57 27.69 -11.52 -0.85
C GLY A 57 28.53 -12.70 -0.36
N ARG A 58 29.76 -12.41 0.09
CA ARG A 58 30.74 -13.40 0.55
C ARG A 58 30.20 -14.36 1.62
N GLU A 59 29.34 -13.89 2.52
CA GLU A 59 28.76 -14.69 3.61
C GLU A 59 27.60 -15.60 3.15
N HIS A 60 26.98 -15.29 2.01
CA HIS A 60 25.75 -15.96 1.57
C HIS A 60 25.95 -16.89 0.37
N VAL A 61 27.04 -16.73 -0.37
CA VAL A 61 27.37 -17.61 -1.51
C VAL A 61 27.53 -19.07 -1.09
N GLU A 62 28.07 -19.33 0.10
CA GLU A 62 28.22 -20.70 0.61
C GLU A 62 26.86 -21.35 0.90
N ARG A 63 25.90 -20.58 1.41
CA ARG A 63 24.52 -21.03 1.62
C ARG A 63 23.86 -21.41 0.29
N HIS A 64 24.08 -20.63 -0.76
CA HIS A 64 23.57 -20.95 -2.09
C HIS A 64 24.19 -22.24 -2.63
N TYR A 65 25.52 -22.37 -2.55
CA TYR A 65 26.24 -23.58 -2.96
C TYR A 65 25.72 -24.84 -2.25
N ARG A 66 25.57 -24.81 -0.91
CA ARG A 66 25.05 -25.96 -0.14
C ARG A 66 23.63 -26.36 -0.54
N ARG A 67 22.79 -25.39 -0.91
CA ARG A 67 21.38 -25.63 -1.26
C ARG A 67 21.18 -26.10 -2.70
N THR A 68 21.91 -25.54 -3.66
CA THR A 68 21.69 -25.77 -5.09
C THR A 68 22.75 -26.67 -5.74
N GLY A 69 23.87 -26.91 -5.05
CA GLY A 69 25.03 -27.61 -5.60
C GLY A 69 25.83 -26.79 -6.62
N GLN A 70 25.46 -25.53 -6.89
CA GLN A 70 26.09 -24.72 -7.92
C GLN A 70 27.52 -24.32 -7.56
N ARG A 71 28.48 -24.61 -8.44
CA ARG A 71 29.91 -24.43 -8.16
C ARG A 71 30.57 -23.21 -8.81
N LEU A 72 30.05 -22.71 -9.92
CA LEU A 72 30.68 -21.64 -10.70
C LEU A 72 30.00 -20.29 -10.46
N TYR A 73 30.80 -19.31 -10.03
CA TYR A 73 30.36 -17.95 -9.76
C TYR A 73 31.32 -16.93 -10.38
N LEU A 74 30.79 -15.84 -10.88
CA LEU A 74 31.54 -14.67 -11.30
C LEU A 74 31.69 -13.72 -10.12
N HIS A 75 32.91 -13.51 -9.64
CA HIS A 75 33.20 -12.54 -8.57
C HIS A 75 33.50 -11.17 -9.20
N ILE A 76 32.72 -10.17 -8.80
CA ILE A 76 32.84 -8.78 -9.25
C ILE A 76 33.21 -7.93 -8.05
N GLN A 77 34.34 -7.23 -8.14
CA GLN A 77 34.78 -6.23 -7.16
C GLN A 77 34.99 -4.90 -7.88
N ARG A 78 34.39 -3.83 -7.36
CA ARG A 78 34.60 -2.47 -7.84
C ARG A 78 35.37 -1.68 -6.78
N THR A 79 36.38 -0.95 -7.22
CA THR A 79 37.13 -0.02 -6.36
C THR A 79 37.11 1.35 -7.01
N ARG A 80 36.68 2.37 -6.25
CA ARG A 80 36.70 3.77 -6.70
C ARG A 80 38.15 4.20 -6.93
N LYS A 81 38.49 4.73 -8.11
CA LYS A 81 39.78 5.40 -8.31
C LYS A 81 39.83 6.65 -7.44
N GLN A 82 40.92 6.82 -6.70
CA GLN A 82 41.23 8.12 -6.09
C GLN A 82 41.69 9.05 -7.21
N GLU A 83 41.10 10.24 -7.32
CA GLU A 83 41.67 11.30 -8.13
C GLU A 83 42.97 11.73 -7.44
N GLU A 84 44.11 11.49 -8.08
CA GLU A 84 45.34 12.20 -7.71
C GLU A 84 45.14 13.65 -8.12
N ASP A 85 45.24 14.56 -7.13
CA ASP A 85 45.27 16.01 -7.35
C ASP A 85 46.43 16.40 -8.28
N THR A 86 46.22 16.29 -9.59
CA THR A 86 47.08 16.91 -10.59
C THR A 86 46.54 18.30 -10.88
N SER A 87 46.75 19.21 -9.95
CA SER A 87 46.66 20.66 -10.19
C SER A 87 47.82 21.11 -11.08
N ALA A 88 47.83 20.70 -12.35
CA ALA A 88 48.72 21.26 -13.37
C ALA A 88 48.22 20.92 -14.79
N ALA A 89 47.68 21.94 -15.44
CA ALA A 89 47.47 22.08 -16.89
C ALA A 89 46.40 21.18 -17.55
N ARG A 90 45.26 21.80 -17.91
CA ARG A 90 44.55 21.62 -19.18
C ARG A 90 43.61 22.81 -19.43
N ASP A 91 44.03 23.66 -20.35
CA ASP A 91 43.18 24.62 -21.06
C ASP A 91 42.22 23.88 -22.01
N GLU A 92 41.04 24.49 -22.21
CA GLU A 92 39.99 24.21 -23.22
C GLU A 92 39.26 22.84 -23.18
N ASP A 93 38.13 22.81 -22.45
CA ASP A 93 37.07 21.81 -22.65
C ASP A 93 36.24 22.11 -23.91
N PRO A 94 35.91 21.12 -24.76
CA PRO A 94 35.02 21.30 -25.92
C PRO A 94 33.55 21.51 -25.48
N PRO A 95 32.70 22.13 -26.32
CA PRO A 95 31.32 22.45 -25.95
C PRO A 95 30.50 21.19 -25.66
N ARG A 96 29.91 21.16 -24.46
CA ARG A 96 29.05 20.09 -23.92
C ARG A 96 27.92 19.75 -24.90
N LYS A 97 27.78 18.46 -25.28
CA LYS A 97 26.59 17.97 -25.98
C LYS A 97 25.38 18.09 -25.05
N LYS A 98 24.32 18.78 -25.49
CA LYS A 98 23.06 18.92 -24.74
C LYS A 98 22.39 17.54 -24.59
N PRO A 99 21.86 17.20 -23.40
CA PRO A 99 21.17 15.94 -23.16
C PRO A 99 19.82 15.94 -23.87
N THR A 100 19.57 14.94 -24.72
CA THR A 100 18.33 14.68 -25.49
C THR A 100 17.24 13.90 -24.75
N ARG A 101 17.46 13.48 -23.50
CA ARG A 101 16.55 12.68 -22.66
C ARG A 101 16.62 13.10 -21.20
N LEU A 102 15.47 13.13 -20.52
CA LEU A 102 15.35 13.37 -19.07
C LEU A 102 15.68 12.12 -18.23
N ALA A 103 16.81 11.48 -18.53
CA ALA A 103 17.23 10.27 -17.84
C ALA A 103 18.70 10.40 -17.43
N ILE A 104 19.02 10.05 -16.19
CA ILE A 104 20.38 10.16 -15.65
C ILE A 104 21.18 8.92 -16.08
N GLY A 105 22.28 9.10 -16.80
CA GLY A 105 23.21 7.99 -17.11
C GLY A 105 22.82 7.07 -18.27
N VAL A 106 21.97 7.52 -19.20
CA VAL A 106 21.68 6.83 -20.48
C VAL A 106 22.22 7.62 -21.67
N GLU A 107 22.37 6.97 -22.83
CA GLU A 107 22.81 7.62 -24.06
C GLU A 107 21.77 8.67 -24.50
N GLY A 108 22.20 9.94 -24.50
CA GLY A 108 21.31 11.11 -24.68
C GLY A 108 20.75 11.69 -23.38
N GLY A 109 21.01 11.14 -22.20
CA GLY A 109 20.46 11.59 -20.91
C GLY A 109 21.18 12.77 -20.23
N PHE A 110 20.61 13.35 -19.16
CA PHE A 110 21.33 14.26 -18.26
C PHE A 110 22.55 13.53 -17.68
N SER A 111 23.74 14.06 -17.96
CA SER A 111 24.94 13.59 -17.28
C SER A 111 24.92 14.15 -15.85
N VAL A 112 24.66 13.30 -14.86
CA VAL A 112 24.96 13.67 -13.47
C VAL A 112 26.49 13.73 -13.36
N GLU A 113 27.02 14.95 -13.33
CA GLU A 113 28.44 15.21 -13.02
C GLU A 113 28.75 14.94 -11.53
N ALA A 114 27.79 14.47 -10.72
CA ALA A 114 28.08 13.93 -9.39
C ALA A 114 28.51 12.45 -9.50
N ASP A 115 29.80 12.21 -9.32
CA ASP A 115 30.44 10.89 -9.26
C ASP A 115 30.42 10.06 -10.56
N ARG A 116 31.01 10.59 -11.63
CA ARG A 116 31.87 9.74 -12.50
C ARG A 116 33.14 9.35 -11.74
N ALA A 117 32.96 8.74 -10.57
CA ALA A 117 34.01 7.91 -9.99
C ALA A 117 34.31 6.84 -11.05
N GLU A 118 35.46 6.94 -11.72
CA GLU A 118 35.93 5.83 -12.52
C GLU A 118 36.18 4.67 -11.54
N TYR A 119 35.46 3.57 -11.73
CA TYR A 119 35.65 2.37 -10.94
C TYR A 119 36.58 1.44 -11.70
N ASP A 120 37.61 0.96 -11.02
CA ASP A 120 38.34 -0.22 -11.47
C ASP A 120 37.49 -1.45 -11.12
N GLU A 121 36.99 -2.13 -12.15
CA GLU A 121 36.23 -3.38 -12.00
C GLU A 121 37.16 -4.58 -12.18
N VAL A 122 37.33 -5.35 -11.12
CA VAL A 122 38.09 -6.60 -11.12
C VAL A 122 37.10 -7.76 -11.14
N VAL A 123 37.10 -8.49 -12.24
CA VAL A 123 36.24 -9.67 -12.45
C VAL A 123 37.08 -10.95 -12.40
N ARG A 124 36.65 -11.93 -11.61
CA ARG A 124 37.33 -13.23 -11.45
C ARG A 124 36.34 -14.37 -11.44
N LEU A 125 36.71 -15.52 -12.01
CA LEU A 125 35.88 -16.72 -11.89
C LEU A 125 36.21 -17.44 -10.58
N VAL A 126 35.20 -17.79 -9.79
CA VAL A 126 35.36 -18.49 -8.51
C VAL A 126 34.69 -19.86 -8.56
N VAL A 127 35.44 -20.88 -8.15
CA VAL A 127 34.99 -22.29 -8.13
C VAL A 127 34.86 -22.78 -6.68
N PHE A 128 33.65 -23.22 -6.31
CA PHE A 128 33.32 -23.82 -5.02
C PHE A 128 33.49 -25.35 -5.04
N PRO A 129 33.82 -26.00 -3.91
CA PRO A 129 33.86 -25.46 -2.53
C PRO A 129 35.18 -24.80 -2.11
N GLU A 130 36.24 -24.90 -2.92
CA GLU A 130 37.60 -24.53 -2.53
C GLU A 130 37.93 -23.03 -2.64
N TYR A 131 36.94 -22.19 -3.02
CA TYR A 131 37.11 -20.76 -3.27
C TYR A 131 38.26 -20.45 -4.25
N LEU A 132 38.45 -21.32 -5.25
CA LEU A 132 39.54 -21.18 -6.23
C LEU A 132 39.22 -20.01 -7.15
N ARG A 133 40.09 -18.99 -7.14
CA ARG A 133 39.97 -17.80 -7.98
C ARG A 133 40.80 -18.01 -9.24
N LEU A 134 40.15 -17.99 -10.40
CA LEU A 134 40.78 -18.12 -11.69
C LEU A 134 40.86 -16.75 -12.36
N SER A 135 42.07 -16.39 -12.75
CA SER A 135 42.37 -15.24 -13.58
C SER A 135 42.14 -15.56 -15.07
N LEU A 136 41.91 -14.53 -15.89
CA LEU A 136 41.70 -14.66 -17.35
C LEU A 136 42.78 -15.52 -18.06
N PRO A 137 44.08 -15.46 -17.70
CA PRO A 137 45.10 -16.33 -18.28
C PRO A 137 44.97 -17.82 -17.90
N GLU A 138 44.42 -18.14 -16.73
CA GLU A 138 44.26 -19.52 -16.25
C GLU A 138 43.05 -20.22 -16.90
N LEU A 139 42.12 -19.47 -17.49
CA LEU A 139 41.04 -19.99 -18.33
C LEU A 139 41.54 -20.59 -19.65
N GLU A 140 42.75 -20.25 -20.11
CA GLU A 140 43.34 -20.80 -21.34
C GLU A 140 43.67 -22.30 -21.23
N GLN A 141 43.82 -22.81 -20.01
CA GLN A 141 44.14 -24.22 -19.74
C GLN A 141 42.90 -25.14 -19.76
N LEU A 142 41.70 -24.57 -19.91
CA LEU A 142 40.46 -25.32 -20.00
C LEU A 142 40.22 -25.87 -21.41
N PRO A 143 39.49 -27.00 -21.55
CA PRO A 143 39.04 -27.48 -22.86
C PRO A 143 38.31 -26.39 -23.64
N ALA A 144 38.60 -26.27 -24.95
CA ALA A 144 38.13 -25.15 -25.78
C ALA A 144 36.61 -24.90 -25.69
N ILE A 145 35.80 -25.96 -25.63
CA ILE A 145 34.33 -25.88 -25.51
C ILE A 145 33.90 -25.29 -24.15
N ALA A 146 34.56 -25.70 -23.07
CA ALA A 146 34.28 -25.21 -21.73
C ALA A 146 34.70 -23.73 -21.58
N ARG A 147 35.89 -23.39 -22.10
CA ARG A 147 36.41 -22.03 -22.13
C ARG A 147 35.48 -21.10 -22.90
N GLU A 148 35.06 -21.51 -24.09
CA GLU A 148 34.17 -20.70 -24.94
C GLU A 148 32.83 -20.42 -24.23
N ARG A 149 32.21 -21.45 -23.67
CA ARG A 149 30.92 -21.30 -22.97
C ARG A 149 31.01 -20.41 -21.73
N VAL A 150 32.08 -20.54 -20.94
CA VAL A 150 32.30 -19.72 -19.75
C VAL A 150 32.59 -18.27 -20.15
N ASN A 151 33.44 -18.04 -21.15
CA ASN A 151 33.73 -16.69 -21.64
C ASN A 151 32.48 -16.02 -22.20
N GLN A 152 31.70 -16.71 -23.03
CA GLN A 152 30.43 -16.20 -23.55
C GLN A 152 29.46 -15.83 -22.41
N ALA A 153 29.33 -16.68 -21.39
CA ALA A 153 28.49 -16.39 -20.24
C ALA A 153 29.00 -15.16 -19.45
N CYS A 154 30.30 -15.08 -19.16
CA CYS A 154 30.90 -13.95 -18.45
C CYS A 154 30.72 -12.63 -19.22
N THR A 155 31.04 -12.61 -20.52
CA THR A 155 30.88 -11.43 -21.37
C THR A 155 29.41 -11.02 -21.46
N ALA A 156 28.50 -11.96 -21.63
CA ALA A 156 27.06 -11.68 -21.68
C ALA A 156 26.52 -11.13 -20.34
N VAL A 157 26.97 -11.66 -19.19
CA VAL A 157 26.62 -11.15 -17.86
C VAL A 157 27.12 -9.72 -17.64
N LEU A 158 28.36 -9.43 -18.04
CA LEU A 158 28.94 -8.10 -17.90
C LEU A 158 28.27 -7.08 -18.83
N ALA A 159 27.93 -7.49 -20.05
CA ALA A 159 27.23 -6.65 -21.02
C ALA A 159 25.74 -6.47 -20.73
N ALA A 160 25.07 -7.44 -20.11
CA ALA A 160 23.65 -7.35 -19.78
C ALA A 160 23.38 -6.24 -18.77
N ASP A 161 22.33 -5.43 -19.00
CA ASP A 161 21.85 -4.50 -17.99
C ASP A 161 21.47 -5.24 -16.71
N SER A 162 21.82 -4.65 -15.57
CA SER A 162 21.43 -5.20 -14.28
C SER A 162 19.91 -5.10 -14.10
N ALA A 163 19.35 -6.00 -13.30
CA ALA A 163 17.93 -5.96 -12.94
C ALA A 163 17.53 -4.61 -12.32
N SER A 164 18.41 -4.03 -11.51
CA SER A 164 18.27 -2.69 -10.91
C SER A 164 18.29 -1.58 -11.95
N ARG A 165 19.20 -1.61 -12.93
CA ARG A 165 19.27 -0.59 -13.99
C ARG A 165 18.07 -0.67 -14.93
N ARG A 166 17.64 -1.87 -15.31
CA ARG A 166 16.41 -2.03 -16.11
C ARG A 166 15.20 -1.48 -15.37
N GLN A 167 15.12 -1.77 -14.07
CA GLN A 167 14.06 -1.22 -13.23
C GLN A 167 14.15 0.30 -13.10
N GLU A 168 15.34 0.89 -13.03
CA GLU A 168 15.48 2.35 -13.08
C GLU A 168 15.00 2.90 -14.41
N VAL A 169 15.40 2.32 -15.54
CA VAL A 169 14.96 2.79 -16.86
C VAL A 169 13.43 2.68 -16.97
N GLU A 170 12.84 1.56 -16.56
CA GLU A 170 11.38 1.38 -16.48
C GLU A 170 10.72 2.36 -15.49
N ALA A 171 11.42 2.77 -14.44
CA ALA A 171 10.92 3.68 -13.42
C ALA A 171 11.03 5.16 -13.79
N TRP A 172 12.04 5.51 -14.59
CA TRP A 172 12.37 6.85 -15.08
C TRP A 172 11.73 7.15 -16.43
N ASP A 173 11.13 6.17 -17.10
CA ASP A 173 10.00 6.41 -18.01
C ASP A 173 8.80 6.89 -17.16
N GLY A 174 8.97 8.07 -16.55
CA GLY A 174 7.96 8.76 -15.75
C GLY A 174 6.79 9.11 -16.65
N GLU A 175 5.58 8.74 -16.21
CA GLU A 175 4.34 8.73 -16.99
C GLU A 175 4.56 8.16 -18.39
N VAL A 176 4.02 6.98 -18.67
CA VAL A 176 3.74 6.63 -20.07
C VAL A 176 2.70 7.64 -20.55
N ARG A 177 3.16 8.82 -20.95
CA ARG A 177 2.37 9.89 -21.53
C ARG A 177 1.86 9.28 -22.81
N ASN A 178 0.56 9.03 -22.84
CA ASN A 178 -0.04 8.48 -24.04
C ASN A 178 0.05 9.54 -25.13
N VAL A 179 0.24 9.08 -26.37
CA VAL A 179 0.12 9.96 -27.53
C VAL A 179 -1.33 10.44 -27.56
N SER A 180 -1.53 11.77 -27.60
CA SER A 180 -2.90 12.28 -27.65
C SER A 180 -3.59 11.82 -28.94
N PRO A 181 -4.84 11.34 -28.89
CA PRO A 181 -5.68 11.07 -30.05
C PRO A 181 -5.81 12.30 -30.97
N HIS A 182 -5.65 13.50 -30.41
CA HIS A 182 -5.74 14.76 -31.13
C HIS A 182 -4.43 15.19 -31.81
N ALA A 183 -3.29 14.55 -31.52
CA ALA A 183 -1.98 14.97 -32.02
C ALA A 183 -1.86 14.82 -33.55
N LEU A 184 -2.28 13.68 -34.12
CA LEU A 184 -2.13 13.41 -35.55
C LEU A 184 -3.18 14.10 -36.43
N GLY A 185 -4.29 14.56 -35.85
CA GLY A 185 -5.43 15.16 -36.55
C GLY A 185 -5.70 16.61 -36.16
N LEU A 186 -4.75 17.27 -35.49
CA LEU A 186 -4.94 18.63 -34.99
C LEU A 186 -5.09 19.61 -36.16
N GLN A 187 -6.24 20.27 -36.24
CA GLN A 187 -6.43 21.35 -37.21
C GLN A 187 -5.82 22.63 -36.65
N GLN A 188 -4.82 23.18 -37.33
CA GLN A 188 -4.25 24.49 -37.00
C GLN A 188 -4.88 25.56 -37.89
N LEU A 189 -5.29 26.68 -37.29
CA LEU A 189 -5.92 27.78 -38.00
C LEU A 189 -4.85 28.67 -38.65
N ASP A 190 -5.06 29.02 -39.92
CA ASP A 190 -4.27 30.03 -40.63
C ASP A 190 -4.76 31.45 -40.28
N ASN A 191 -4.62 31.83 -39.01
CA ASN A 191 -5.07 33.14 -38.50
C ASN A 191 -3.98 34.22 -38.53
N GLY A 192 -2.81 33.94 -39.12
CA GLY A 192 -1.69 34.88 -39.24
C GLY A 192 -0.96 35.18 -37.92
N VAL A 193 -1.25 34.44 -36.86
CA VAL A 193 -0.60 34.60 -35.55
C VAL A 193 0.83 34.07 -35.62
N ARG A 194 1.77 34.86 -35.09
CA ARG A 194 3.18 34.49 -34.91
C ARG A 194 3.56 34.73 -33.46
N ILE A 195 4.03 33.69 -32.79
CA ILE A 195 4.40 33.75 -31.38
C ILE A 195 5.88 34.16 -31.31
N PRO A 196 6.24 35.27 -30.63
CA PRO A 196 7.64 35.68 -30.49
C PRO A 196 8.43 34.65 -29.67
N PRO A 197 9.77 34.61 -29.75
CA PRO A 197 10.58 33.62 -29.02
C PRO A 197 10.75 33.93 -27.52
N SER A 198 10.34 35.11 -27.04
CA SER A 198 10.35 35.48 -25.62
C SER A 198 9.44 36.68 -25.35
N GLY A 199 9.24 37.03 -24.07
CA GLY A 199 8.48 38.21 -23.66
C GLY A 199 6.97 38.03 -23.71
N TRP A 200 6.50 36.79 -23.63
CA TRP A 200 5.08 36.46 -23.68
C TRP A 200 4.30 37.06 -22.51
N LYS A 201 3.02 37.29 -22.78
CA LYS A 201 2.05 37.77 -21.81
C LYS A 201 0.72 37.12 -22.10
N CYS A 202 -0.03 36.76 -21.06
CA CYS A 202 -1.39 36.26 -21.23
C CYS A 202 -2.26 37.26 -22.01
N SER A 203 -3.03 36.79 -22.98
CA SER A 203 -3.92 37.65 -23.76
C SER A 203 -5.10 38.23 -22.96
N ARG A 204 -5.46 37.61 -21.82
CA ARG A 204 -6.59 38.02 -20.97
C ARG A 204 -6.16 38.74 -19.67
N CYS A 205 -4.90 38.62 -19.23
CA CYS A 205 -4.44 39.24 -17.98
C CYS A 205 -2.95 39.63 -18.02
N ASP A 206 -2.43 40.16 -16.91
CA ASP A 206 -1.06 40.68 -16.83
C ASP A 206 0.04 39.64 -16.53
N MET A 207 -0.30 38.35 -16.45
CA MET A 207 0.65 37.28 -16.16
C MET A 207 1.68 37.09 -17.29
N ARG A 208 2.94 36.88 -16.87
CA ARG A 208 4.10 36.67 -17.75
C ARG A 208 4.76 35.29 -17.57
N GLU A 209 4.32 34.53 -16.58
CA GLU A 209 4.85 33.21 -16.21
C GLU A 209 3.72 32.18 -16.24
N ASN A 210 4.08 30.88 -16.37
CA ASN A 210 3.12 29.78 -16.48
C ASN A 210 2.11 29.96 -17.64
N LEU A 211 2.67 30.26 -18.83
CA LEU A 211 1.91 30.53 -20.04
C LEU A 211 1.84 29.31 -20.95
N TRP A 212 0.63 29.07 -21.45
CA TRP A 212 0.24 27.97 -22.32
C TRP A 212 -0.21 28.53 -23.66
N ALA A 213 0.43 28.09 -24.74
CA ALA A 213 0.02 28.41 -26.10
C ALA A 213 -0.87 27.29 -26.63
N ASN A 214 -2.07 27.62 -27.08
CA ASN A 214 -2.94 26.65 -27.70
C ASN A 214 -2.41 26.30 -29.10
N LEU A 215 -2.30 25.00 -29.40
CA LEU A 215 -1.69 24.51 -30.65
C LEU A 215 -2.64 24.62 -31.87
N THR A 216 -3.92 24.96 -31.68
CA THR A 216 -4.89 25.17 -32.77
C THR A 216 -4.90 26.60 -33.27
N ASP A 217 -4.91 27.60 -32.38
CA ASP A 217 -5.08 29.01 -32.76
C ASP A 217 -3.91 29.93 -32.34
N GLY A 218 -2.93 29.42 -31.61
CA GLY A 218 -1.75 30.17 -31.18
C GLY A 218 -2.03 31.20 -30.07
N THR A 219 -3.20 31.16 -29.43
CA THR A 219 -3.53 32.07 -28.33
C THR A 219 -2.71 31.70 -27.09
N VAL A 220 -2.09 32.71 -26.45
CA VAL A 220 -1.22 32.52 -25.26
C VAL A 220 -1.96 32.92 -23.98
N LEU A 221 -2.18 31.96 -23.10
CA LEU A 221 -3.03 32.10 -21.91
C LEU A 221 -2.34 31.57 -20.66
N CYS A 222 -2.69 32.09 -19.49
CA CYS A 222 -2.12 31.57 -18.24
C CYS A 222 -2.79 30.26 -17.81
N GLY A 223 -2.01 29.44 -17.09
CA GLY A 223 -2.40 28.10 -16.63
C GLY A 223 -3.55 28.09 -15.62
N ARG A 224 -3.87 26.90 -15.11
CA ARG A 224 -4.97 26.69 -14.15
C ARG A 224 -4.74 27.46 -12.85
N ARG A 225 -5.85 27.91 -12.27
CA ARG A 225 -5.89 28.48 -10.92
C ARG A 225 -6.04 27.35 -9.91
N TYR A 226 -5.10 27.25 -8.99
CA TYR A 226 -5.21 26.34 -7.86
C TYR A 226 -5.97 26.99 -6.69
N PHE A 227 -6.57 26.17 -5.83
CA PHE A 227 -7.43 26.63 -4.73
C PHE A 227 -6.65 27.35 -3.62
N ASP A 228 -5.34 27.22 -3.61
CA ASP A 228 -4.37 27.91 -2.73
C ASP A 228 -3.98 29.31 -3.28
N GLY A 229 -4.57 29.74 -4.39
CA GLY A 229 -4.26 31.02 -5.03
C GLY A 229 -3.00 31.01 -5.90
N THR A 230 -2.26 29.90 -5.95
CA THR A 230 -1.07 29.75 -6.80
C THR A 230 -1.46 29.24 -8.20
N GLY A 231 -0.51 29.30 -9.15
CA GLY A 231 -0.73 28.92 -10.54
C GLY A 231 -1.09 30.11 -11.44
N GLY A 232 -1.94 29.88 -12.44
CA GLY A 232 -2.47 30.91 -13.34
C GLY A 232 -3.90 31.33 -12.99
N ASN A 233 -4.55 32.12 -13.85
CA ASN A 233 -5.94 32.57 -13.64
C ASN A 233 -6.99 31.64 -14.28
N GLY A 234 -6.59 30.50 -14.84
CA GLY A 234 -7.51 29.55 -15.48
C GLY A 234 -7.91 29.88 -16.92
N HIS A 235 -7.36 30.94 -17.50
CA HIS A 235 -7.77 31.39 -18.84
C HIS A 235 -7.55 30.36 -19.95
N ALA A 236 -6.52 29.52 -19.86
CA ALA A 236 -6.30 28.47 -20.85
C ALA A 236 -7.40 27.39 -20.83
N LEU A 237 -7.94 27.06 -19.65
CA LEU A 237 -9.07 26.14 -19.50
C LEU A 237 -10.39 26.78 -19.95
N GLU A 238 -10.59 28.06 -19.64
CA GLU A 238 -11.76 28.82 -20.13
C GLU A 238 -11.78 28.89 -21.66
N HIS A 239 -10.63 29.14 -22.27
CA HIS A 239 -10.49 29.16 -23.72
C HIS A 239 -10.80 27.80 -24.36
N PHE A 240 -10.36 26.70 -23.74
CA PHE A 240 -10.78 25.36 -24.16
C PHE A 240 -12.30 25.18 -24.07
N ARG A 241 -12.94 25.62 -22.98
CA ARG A 241 -14.41 25.52 -22.82
C ARG A 241 -15.17 26.33 -23.87
N GLU A 242 -14.62 27.46 -24.33
CA GLU A 242 -15.23 28.32 -25.35
C GLU A 242 -15.01 27.82 -26.78
N THR A 243 -13.83 27.24 -27.07
CA THR A 243 -13.40 26.91 -28.44
C THR A 243 -13.39 25.42 -28.76
N GLY A 244 -13.27 24.57 -27.74
CA GLY A 244 -13.05 23.13 -27.88
C GLY A 244 -11.64 22.72 -28.34
N PHE A 245 -10.67 23.64 -28.35
CA PHE A 245 -9.32 23.35 -28.84
C PHE A 245 -8.46 22.57 -27.82
N PRO A 246 -8.13 21.29 -28.09
CA PRO A 246 -7.77 20.35 -27.03
C PRO A 246 -6.34 20.47 -26.52
N LEU A 247 -5.37 20.84 -27.37
CA LEU A 247 -3.94 20.77 -27.03
C LEU A 247 -3.34 22.14 -26.76
N ALA A 248 -2.56 22.24 -25.68
CA ALA A 248 -1.75 23.41 -25.39
C ALA A 248 -0.34 23.03 -24.93
N VAL A 249 0.65 23.81 -25.35
CA VAL A 249 2.06 23.65 -25.00
C VAL A 249 2.49 24.74 -24.02
N LYS A 250 3.30 24.39 -23.02
CA LYS A 250 3.85 25.36 -22.08
C LYS A 250 5.08 26.04 -22.66
N LEU A 251 4.99 27.32 -22.98
CA LEU A 251 5.98 28.06 -23.78
C LEU A 251 7.39 28.05 -23.18
N GLY A 252 7.51 28.19 -21.87
CA GLY A 252 8.83 28.22 -21.21
C GLY A 252 9.49 26.84 -21.02
N THR A 253 8.82 25.75 -21.41
CA THR A 253 9.36 24.37 -21.34
C THR A 253 9.85 23.84 -22.69
N VAL A 254 9.73 24.63 -23.75
CA VAL A 254 10.13 24.22 -25.11
C VAL A 254 11.65 24.12 -25.22
N THR A 255 12.13 22.94 -25.60
CA THR A 255 13.54 22.63 -25.84
C THR A 255 13.71 21.89 -27.16
N PRO A 256 14.95 21.72 -27.67
CA PRO A 256 15.21 20.90 -28.85
C PRO A 256 14.72 19.44 -28.71
N ASP A 257 14.57 18.95 -27.47
CA ASP A 257 14.29 17.56 -27.15
C ASP A 257 12.80 17.29 -26.86
N GLY A 258 12.00 18.36 -26.70
CA GLY A 258 10.57 18.26 -26.42
C GLY A 258 10.04 19.46 -25.62
N ALA A 259 8.75 19.41 -25.29
CA ALA A 259 8.07 20.38 -24.43
C ALA A 259 6.96 19.70 -23.62
N ASP A 260 6.48 20.37 -22.57
CA ASP A 260 5.30 19.93 -21.83
C ASP A 260 4.02 20.30 -22.62
N VAL A 261 3.29 19.27 -23.06
CA VAL A 261 2.01 19.38 -23.76
C VAL A 261 0.89 18.84 -22.86
N PHE A 262 -0.16 19.63 -22.71
CA PHE A 262 -1.33 19.28 -21.92
C PHE A 262 -2.55 19.14 -22.83
N SER A 263 -3.33 18.08 -22.61
CA SER A 263 -4.60 17.86 -23.29
C SER A 263 -5.75 18.22 -22.38
N TYR A 264 -6.49 19.28 -22.72
CA TYR A 264 -7.69 19.67 -21.98
C TYR A 264 -8.88 18.73 -22.20
N ALA A 265 -8.87 17.95 -23.29
CA ALA A 265 -9.90 16.95 -23.54
C ALA A 265 -9.72 15.70 -22.67
N GLU A 266 -8.46 15.33 -22.39
CA GLU A 266 -8.10 14.13 -21.61
C GLU A 266 -7.80 14.47 -20.14
N ASP A 267 -7.64 15.75 -19.83
CA ASP A 267 -7.24 16.29 -18.52
C ASP A 267 -5.89 15.76 -18.02
N GLU A 268 -4.99 15.39 -18.95
CA GLU A 268 -3.70 14.76 -18.67
C GLU A 268 -2.55 15.37 -19.51
N MET A 269 -1.31 15.09 -19.07
CA MET A 269 -0.09 15.38 -19.83
C MET A 269 0.09 14.35 -20.96
N VAL A 270 0.28 14.81 -22.19
CA VAL A 270 0.28 13.95 -23.38
C VAL A 270 1.55 14.11 -24.20
N LEU A 271 1.82 13.13 -25.07
CA LEU A 271 2.82 13.28 -26.13
C LEU A 271 2.16 13.73 -27.43
N ASP A 272 2.84 14.67 -28.09
CA ASP A 272 2.51 15.10 -29.44
C ASP A 272 3.70 14.76 -30.38
N PRO A 273 3.60 13.66 -31.16
CA PRO A 273 4.63 13.27 -32.11
C PRO A 273 4.91 14.32 -33.20
N SER A 274 3.94 15.21 -33.48
CA SER A 274 4.02 16.25 -34.52
C SER A 274 4.29 17.64 -33.94
N LEU A 275 4.74 17.71 -32.69
CA LEU A 275 4.93 18.98 -31.96
C LEU A 275 5.85 19.97 -32.70
N SER A 276 6.90 19.47 -33.38
CA SER A 276 7.80 20.32 -34.17
C SER A 276 7.08 21.05 -35.29
N ASP A 277 6.16 20.36 -35.97
CA ASP A 277 5.41 20.90 -37.08
C ASP A 277 4.34 21.87 -36.56
N HIS A 278 3.68 21.52 -35.46
CA HIS A 278 2.69 22.38 -34.81
C HIS A 278 3.28 23.70 -34.29
N LEU A 279 4.49 23.66 -33.73
CA LEU A 279 5.21 24.85 -33.28
C LEU A 279 5.74 25.69 -34.45
N ALA A 280 6.21 25.04 -35.52
CA ALA A 280 6.69 25.71 -36.72
C ALA A 280 5.58 26.54 -37.40
N HIS A 281 4.32 26.08 -37.36
CA HIS A 281 3.16 26.83 -37.87
C HIS A 281 3.03 28.23 -37.29
N PHE A 282 3.32 28.39 -35.99
CA PHE A 282 3.28 29.67 -35.28
C PHE A 282 4.62 30.42 -35.28
N GLY A 283 5.63 29.91 -36.00
CA GLY A 283 6.94 30.52 -36.13
C GLY A 283 7.90 30.25 -34.95
N ILE A 284 7.65 29.20 -34.16
CA ILE A 284 8.53 28.77 -33.06
C ILE A 284 9.45 27.66 -33.59
N ASP A 285 10.75 27.94 -33.66
CA ASP A 285 11.77 26.93 -33.96
C ASP A 285 12.29 26.30 -32.66
N MET A 286 11.99 25.01 -32.45
CA MET A 286 12.42 24.26 -31.26
C MET A 286 13.94 24.25 -31.09
N MET A 287 14.72 24.34 -32.17
CA MET A 287 16.19 24.34 -32.11
C MET A 287 16.77 25.64 -31.56
N ALA A 288 16.02 26.75 -31.68
CA ALA A 288 16.40 28.07 -31.18
C ALA A 288 15.90 28.33 -29.75
N MET A 289 15.01 27.48 -29.24
CA MET A 289 14.41 27.61 -27.91
C MET A 289 15.28 26.95 -26.83
N HIS A 290 15.24 27.51 -25.62
CA HIS A 290 15.84 26.93 -24.43
C HIS A 290 14.85 27.05 -23.28
N LYS A 291 14.92 26.11 -22.33
CA LYS A 291 14.06 26.11 -21.15
C LYS A 291 14.25 27.41 -20.35
N THR A 292 13.17 28.17 -20.20
CA THR A 292 13.13 29.46 -19.47
C THR A 292 12.19 29.42 -18.27
N ASP A 293 11.23 28.49 -18.24
CA ASP A 293 10.32 28.25 -17.12
C ASP A 293 10.47 26.84 -16.54
N LYS A 294 10.07 26.70 -15.27
CA LYS A 294 9.97 25.43 -14.55
C LYS A 294 8.89 24.52 -15.16
N THR A 295 9.14 23.21 -15.21
CA THR A 295 8.12 22.20 -15.59
C THR A 295 6.96 22.22 -14.60
N MET A 296 5.83 21.57 -14.91
CA MET A 296 4.70 21.51 -13.96
C MET A 296 5.11 20.84 -12.64
N THR A 297 5.86 19.74 -12.74
CA THR A 297 6.42 19.03 -11.58
C THR A 297 7.39 19.90 -10.77
N GLU A 298 8.23 20.70 -11.42
CA GLU A 298 9.14 21.62 -10.74
C GLU A 298 8.38 22.76 -10.03
N LEU A 299 7.30 23.28 -10.62
CA LEU A 299 6.45 24.30 -9.98
C LEU A 299 5.72 23.74 -8.75
N GLU A 300 5.25 22.50 -8.81
CA GLU A 300 4.62 21.81 -7.68
C GLU A 300 5.61 21.57 -6.53
N ILE A 301 6.86 21.22 -6.84
CA ILE A 301 7.93 21.10 -5.85
C ILE A 301 8.25 22.46 -5.22
N ASP A 302 8.35 23.51 -6.02
CA ASP A 302 8.64 24.88 -5.57
C ASP A 302 7.53 25.47 -4.68
N ALA A 303 6.26 25.20 -5.02
CA ALA A 303 5.11 25.62 -4.24
C ALA A 303 5.13 25.00 -2.83
N ASN A 304 5.51 23.72 -2.75
CA ASN A 304 5.66 23.01 -1.48
C ASN A 304 6.91 23.45 -0.69
N GLN A 305 7.97 23.92 -1.36
CA GLN A 305 9.20 24.42 -0.71
C GLN A 305 9.04 25.83 -0.12
N ARG A 306 8.15 26.68 -0.66
CA ARG A 306 7.93 28.05 -0.16
C ARG A 306 7.12 28.13 1.13
N VAL A 307 6.50 27.03 1.54
CA VAL A 307 5.83 26.94 2.84
C VAL A 307 6.88 26.46 3.85
N GLY A 308 7.17 27.25 4.89
CA GLY A 308 8.13 26.93 5.97
C GLY A 308 7.85 25.63 6.76
N GLU A 309 6.88 24.82 6.31
CA GLU A 309 6.62 23.44 6.72
C GLU A 309 7.85 22.55 6.59
N TRP A 310 8.66 22.73 5.54
CA TRP A 310 9.89 21.94 5.37
C TRP A 310 10.90 22.22 6.48
N GLU A 311 11.02 23.49 6.89
CA GLU A 311 11.99 23.90 7.90
C GLU A 311 11.59 23.48 9.32
N ALA A 312 10.30 23.59 9.64
CA ALA A 312 9.78 23.21 10.95
C ALA A 312 9.80 21.69 11.18
N LEU A 313 9.45 20.88 10.18
CA LEU A 313 9.33 19.42 10.32
C LEU A 313 10.66 18.66 10.18
N GLN A 314 11.65 19.24 9.48
CA GLN A 314 13.01 18.69 9.41
C GLN A 314 13.95 19.29 10.46
N GLU A 315 13.43 20.22 11.28
CA GLU A 315 14.21 21.06 12.19
C GLU A 315 15.44 21.66 11.46
N SER A 316 15.32 22.01 10.16
CA SER A 316 16.48 22.34 9.31
C SER A 316 17.11 23.68 9.64
N GLY A 317 16.43 24.53 10.42
CA GLY A 317 17.00 25.75 11.01
C GLY A 317 17.97 25.46 12.17
N THR A 318 18.00 24.22 12.67
CA THR A 318 18.96 23.73 13.67
C THR A 318 19.90 22.71 13.04
N GLN A 319 21.20 22.87 13.31
CA GLN A 319 22.22 21.94 12.82
C GLN A 319 22.12 20.62 13.62
N LEU A 320 21.18 19.75 13.25
CA LEU A 320 20.96 18.47 13.93
C LEU A 320 22.22 17.60 13.86
N THR A 321 22.48 16.85 14.93
CA THR A 321 23.63 15.94 15.00
C THR A 321 23.34 14.66 14.21
N PRO A 322 24.11 14.33 13.15
CA PRO A 322 23.96 13.09 12.41
C PRO A 322 24.21 11.87 13.30
N LEU A 323 23.43 10.81 13.13
CA LEU A 323 23.58 9.57 13.89
C LEU A 323 24.01 8.41 12.98
N TYR A 324 24.88 7.57 13.51
CA TYR A 324 25.46 6.41 12.83
C TYR A 324 25.38 5.17 13.72
N GLY A 325 25.49 3.99 13.11
CA GLY A 325 25.61 2.71 13.80
C GLY A 325 24.34 1.84 13.75
N PRO A 326 24.30 0.77 14.58
CA PRO A 326 23.21 -0.21 14.58
C PRO A 326 21.84 0.44 14.81
N GLY A 327 20.91 0.26 13.87
CA GLY A 327 19.57 0.83 13.95
C GLY A 327 19.46 2.31 13.59
N TYR A 328 20.53 2.95 13.11
CA TYR A 328 20.57 4.34 12.65
C TYR A 328 20.81 4.48 11.13
N THR A 329 20.51 3.42 10.38
CA THR A 329 20.69 3.36 8.92
C THR A 329 19.58 4.09 8.17
N GLY A 330 19.95 5.03 7.29
CA GLY A 330 19.04 5.71 6.37
C GLY A 330 18.65 4.85 5.17
N MET A 331 17.56 5.21 4.49
CA MET A 331 17.09 4.55 3.27
C MET A 331 17.07 5.51 2.07
N ALA A 332 17.67 5.09 0.96
CA ALA A 332 17.67 5.86 -0.27
C ALA A 332 16.25 6.04 -0.83
N ASN A 333 15.94 7.25 -1.29
CA ASN A 333 14.71 7.53 -2.00
C ASN A 333 14.79 6.96 -3.43
N LEU A 334 13.82 6.16 -3.83
CA LEU A 334 13.76 5.46 -5.11
C LEU A 334 12.78 6.14 -6.10
N GLY A 335 12.57 7.45 -5.94
CA GLY A 335 11.51 8.19 -6.61
C GLY A 335 10.19 8.02 -5.85
N ASN A 336 9.81 9.06 -5.10
CA ASN A 336 8.59 9.13 -4.28
C ASN A 336 8.45 8.00 -3.24
N SER A 337 9.54 7.36 -2.79
CA SER A 337 9.46 6.21 -1.87
C SER A 337 9.51 6.57 -0.39
N CYS A 338 9.32 7.84 -0.02
CA CYS A 338 9.42 8.32 1.36
C CYS A 338 8.35 7.70 2.29
N TYR A 339 7.16 7.38 1.76
CA TYR A 339 6.11 6.65 2.48
C TYR A 339 6.58 5.24 2.88
N LEU A 340 7.26 4.54 1.96
CA LEU A 340 7.85 3.22 2.19
C LEU A 340 8.98 3.28 3.21
N ASN A 341 9.85 4.27 3.07
CA ASN A 341 10.96 4.46 3.99
C ASN A 341 10.45 4.71 5.42
N SER A 342 9.47 5.60 5.58
CA SER A 342 8.91 5.95 6.90
C SER A 342 8.23 4.76 7.58
N VAL A 343 7.39 4.00 6.86
CA VAL A 343 6.71 2.81 7.40
C VAL A 343 7.72 1.74 7.80
N MET A 344 8.69 1.44 6.94
CA MET A 344 9.67 0.38 7.19
C MET A 344 10.62 0.72 8.35
N GLN A 345 11.04 1.98 8.51
CA GLN A 345 11.87 2.38 9.66
C GLN A 345 11.16 2.10 11.00
N VAL A 346 9.86 2.39 11.08
CA VAL A 346 9.06 2.15 12.29
C VAL A 346 8.88 0.66 12.54
N LEU A 347 8.46 -0.09 11.51
CA LEU A 347 8.23 -1.54 11.63
C LEU A 347 9.47 -2.27 12.11
N PHE A 348 10.64 -2.06 11.51
CA PHE A 348 11.88 -2.74 11.93
C PHE A 348 12.45 -2.24 13.27
N SER A 349 11.89 -1.17 13.84
CA SER A 349 12.20 -0.75 15.20
C SER A 349 11.41 -1.56 16.25
N VAL A 350 10.27 -2.16 15.87
CA VAL A 350 9.47 -3.06 16.72
C VAL A 350 10.19 -4.42 16.86
N PRO A 351 10.37 -4.93 18.09
CA PRO A 351 11.12 -6.17 18.35
C PRO A 351 10.68 -7.39 17.53
N ASP A 352 9.37 -7.61 17.38
CA ASP A 352 8.77 -8.74 16.66
C ASP A 352 9.18 -8.79 15.18
N PHE A 353 9.42 -7.63 14.57
CA PHE A 353 9.82 -7.50 13.16
C PHE A 353 11.34 -7.60 12.95
N ARG A 354 12.14 -7.70 14.02
CA ARG A 354 13.62 -7.77 13.94
C ARG A 354 14.16 -9.12 13.44
N SER A 355 13.28 -10.03 12.99
CA SER A 355 13.70 -11.31 12.41
C SER A 355 14.63 -11.11 11.20
N LYS A 356 15.34 -12.17 10.78
CA LYS A 356 16.45 -12.15 9.79
C LYS A 356 16.00 -11.86 8.34
N ALA A 357 15.08 -10.92 8.13
CA ALA A 357 14.76 -10.36 6.84
C ALA A 357 15.94 -9.51 6.34
N LYS A 358 16.15 -9.49 5.02
CA LYS A 358 17.21 -8.69 4.38
C LYS A 358 17.18 -7.22 4.82
N LEU A 359 15.98 -6.62 4.86
CA LEU A 359 15.81 -5.24 5.28
C LEU A 359 16.14 -5.04 6.77
N GLY A 360 15.67 -5.93 7.65
CA GLY A 360 16.01 -5.90 9.08
C GLY A 360 17.51 -5.97 9.32
N HIS A 361 18.24 -6.86 8.63
CA HIS A 361 19.70 -6.89 8.71
C HIS A 361 20.34 -5.60 8.17
N GLY A 362 19.84 -5.06 7.06
CA GLY A 362 20.31 -3.79 6.51
C GLY A 362 20.18 -2.63 7.49
N LEU A 363 19.01 -2.48 8.12
CA LEU A 363 18.72 -1.36 9.01
C LEU A 363 19.40 -1.51 10.38
N LEU A 364 19.44 -2.72 10.93
CA LEU A 364 19.85 -2.97 12.32
C LEU A 364 21.34 -3.32 12.47
N SER A 365 22.03 -3.78 11.43
CA SER A 365 23.43 -4.22 11.55
C SER A 365 24.44 -3.09 11.79
N GLY A 366 24.15 -1.87 11.33
CA GLY A 366 25.07 -0.73 11.36
C GLY A 366 26.16 -0.77 10.29
N ILE A 367 26.25 -1.84 9.49
CA ILE A 367 27.25 -1.98 8.41
C ILE A 367 27.10 -0.86 7.36
N TYR A 368 25.86 -0.45 7.12
CA TYR A 368 25.49 0.55 6.10
C TYR A 368 25.32 1.97 6.68
N SER A 369 25.69 2.16 7.95
CA SER A 369 25.59 3.41 8.69
C SER A 369 26.91 3.69 9.41
N GLN A 370 27.97 3.87 8.62
CA GLN A 370 29.31 4.19 9.12
C GLN A 370 29.62 5.68 8.91
N PRO A 371 30.33 6.33 9.84
CA PRO A 371 30.79 7.70 9.64
C PRO A 371 31.80 7.76 8.48
N PRO A 372 31.89 8.90 7.76
CA PRO A 372 32.90 9.11 6.72
C PRO A 372 34.32 8.91 7.29
N ALA A 373 35.19 8.28 6.50
CA ALA A 373 36.57 7.96 6.91
C ALA A 373 37.45 9.21 7.07
N ASP A 374 37.11 10.32 6.39
CA ASP A 374 37.84 11.58 6.45
C ASP A 374 37.22 12.54 7.47
N THR A 375 37.81 12.59 8.66
CA THR A 375 37.38 13.49 9.75
C THR A 375 37.75 14.97 9.54
N ASN A 376 38.32 15.34 8.38
CA ASN A 376 38.84 16.69 8.11
C ASN A 376 37.97 17.54 7.17
N SER A 377 36.92 16.97 6.55
CA SER A 377 35.93 17.75 5.80
C SER A 377 34.82 18.19 6.74
N THR A 378 34.66 19.51 6.92
CA THR A 378 33.53 20.14 7.63
C THR A 378 32.17 19.94 6.95
N GLU A 379 32.11 19.20 5.85
CA GLU A 379 30.88 18.84 5.17
C GLU A 379 30.22 17.63 5.84
N GLN A 380 28.95 17.76 6.21
CA GLN A 380 28.13 16.66 6.72
C GLN A 380 27.97 15.63 5.59
N VAL A 381 28.85 14.63 5.53
CA VAL A 381 28.71 13.55 4.54
C VAL A 381 27.47 12.73 4.90
N GLU A 382 26.44 12.80 4.06
CA GLU A 382 25.23 12.00 4.21
C GLU A 382 25.59 10.51 4.12
N GLN A 383 25.00 9.70 5.00
CA GLN A 383 25.21 8.25 4.93
C GLN A 383 24.66 7.70 3.62
N LYS A 384 25.39 6.77 3.00
CA LYS A 384 24.95 6.08 1.76
C LYS A 384 23.64 5.31 1.99
N GLY A 385 23.44 4.76 3.19
CA GLY A 385 22.23 4.06 3.61
C GLY A 385 21.99 2.75 2.85
N VAL A 386 20.74 2.27 2.86
CA VAL A 386 20.30 1.08 2.09
C VAL A 386 19.28 1.46 1.03
N SER A 387 19.25 0.75 -0.10
CA SER A 387 18.31 0.97 -1.20
C SER A 387 17.32 -0.19 -1.31
N PRO A 388 16.10 -0.10 -0.74
CA PRO A 388 15.16 -1.22 -0.64
C PRO A 388 14.41 -1.58 -1.95
N ARG A 389 15.11 -1.60 -3.09
CA ARG A 389 14.53 -1.81 -4.43
C ARG A 389 13.87 -3.18 -4.59
N MET A 390 14.57 -4.23 -4.15
CA MET A 390 14.01 -5.58 -4.21
C MET A 390 12.74 -5.70 -3.37
N LEU A 391 12.69 -5.02 -2.22
CA LEU A 391 11.50 -5.03 -1.37
C LEU A 391 10.35 -4.27 -2.04
N LYS A 392 10.57 -3.03 -2.52
CA LYS A 392 9.56 -2.23 -3.23
C LYS A 392 8.94 -3.03 -4.38
N THR A 393 9.79 -3.70 -5.18
CA THR A 393 9.34 -4.55 -6.30
C THR A 393 8.49 -5.73 -5.83
N LEU A 394 8.89 -6.38 -4.72
CA LEU A 394 8.21 -7.56 -4.21
C LEU A 394 6.83 -7.21 -3.66
N ILE A 395 6.75 -6.17 -2.83
CA ILE A 395 5.48 -5.77 -2.19
C ILE A 395 4.54 -5.06 -3.16
N GLY A 396 5.08 -4.37 -4.17
CA GLY A 396 4.29 -3.69 -5.20
C GLY A 396 3.80 -4.61 -6.32
N ARG A 397 4.31 -5.85 -6.42
CA ARG A 397 3.99 -6.75 -7.53
C ARG A 397 2.49 -7.06 -7.57
N GLY A 398 1.83 -6.67 -8.67
CA GLY A 398 0.41 -6.89 -8.88
C GLY A 398 -0.50 -5.87 -8.18
N HIS A 399 0.05 -4.92 -7.41
CA HIS A 399 -0.72 -3.87 -6.78
C HIS A 399 -0.82 -2.64 -7.71
N PRO A 400 -2.02 -2.10 -7.99
CA PRO A 400 -2.20 -0.98 -8.90
C PRO A 400 -1.40 0.26 -8.46
N GLU A 401 -1.43 0.59 -7.17
CA GLU A 401 -0.71 1.76 -6.64
C GLU A 401 0.78 1.51 -6.39
N PHE A 402 1.14 0.55 -5.53
CA PHE A 402 2.52 0.31 -5.09
C PHE A 402 3.45 -0.29 -6.17
N SER A 403 2.93 -0.73 -7.31
CA SER A 403 3.77 -1.08 -8.48
C SER A 403 4.33 0.15 -9.18
N THR A 404 3.69 1.31 -9.00
CA THR A 404 4.09 2.57 -9.62
C THR A 404 5.18 3.29 -8.82
N ASN A 405 5.73 4.36 -9.40
CA ASN A 405 6.63 5.28 -8.71
C ASN A 405 5.95 6.59 -8.30
N ARG A 406 4.61 6.57 -8.14
CA ARG A 406 3.84 7.72 -7.65
C ARG A 406 3.98 7.86 -6.13
N GLN A 407 3.60 9.03 -5.62
CA GLN A 407 3.44 9.24 -4.18
C GLN A 407 2.21 8.47 -3.71
N GLN A 408 2.29 7.91 -2.50
CA GLN A 408 1.26 7.02 -1.93
C GLN A 408 1.06 7.31 -0.45
N ASP A 409 -0.07 6.88 0.09
CA ASP A 409 -0.40 7.05 1.52
C ASP A 409 0.34 6.03 2.41
N ALA A 410 0.85 6.51 3.55
CA ALA A 410 1.61 5.68 4.48
C ALA A 410 0.75 4.66 5.24
N GLN A 411 -0.52 4.97 5.51
CA GLN A 411 -1.44 4.06 6.19
C GLN A 411 -1.87 2.93 5.26
N GLU A 412 -2.14 3.25 4.00
CA GLU A 412 -2.47 2.24 2.99
C GLU A 412 -1.31 1.25 2.81
N LEU A 413 -0.07 1.74 2.68
CA LEU A 413 1.10 0.88 2.60
C LEU A 413 1.26 0.01 3.87
N PHE A 414 1.07 0.60 5.05
CA PHE A 414 1.17 -0.13 6.31
C PHE A 414 0.18 -1.30 6.34
N LEU A 415 -1.10 -1.06 6.03
CA LEU A 415 -2.10 -2.13 6.00
C LEU A 415 -1.81 -3.17 4.92
N HIS A 416 -1.42 -2.75 3.72
CA HIS A 416 -1.01 -3.66 2.64
C HIS A 416 0.13 -4.58 3.09
N PHE A 417 1.14 -4.02 3.75
CA PHE A 417 2.28 -4.79 4.24
C PHE A 417 1.92 -5.74 5.40
N ILE A 418 1.07 -5.30 6.34
CA ILE A 418 0.56 -6.16 7.42
C ILE A 418 -0.24 -7.33 6.84
N ASN A 419 -1.15 -7.09 5.90
CA ASN A 419 -1.92 -8.14 5.23
C ASN A 419 -1.02 -9.10 4.44
N LEU A 420 0.05 -8.59 3.80
CA LEU A 420 1.02 -9.43 3.12
C LEU A 420 1.75 -10.36 4.09
N ILE A 421 2.13 -9.88 5.28
CA ILE A 421 2.74 -10.72 6.31
C ILE A 421 1.76 -11.75 6.83
N GLU A 422 0.50 -11.36 7.08
CA GLU A 422 -0.56 -12.25 7.53
C GLU A 422 -0.72 -13.45 6.60
N ARG A 423 -0.78 -13.17 5.28
CA ARG A 423 -0.89 -14.18 4.24
C ARG A 423 0.28 -15.16 4.20
N ASN A 424 1.47 -14.74 4.64
CA ASN A 424 2.70 -15.53 4.55
C ASN A 424 3.16 -16.12 5.89
N SER A 425 2.48 -15.81 7.01
CA SER A 425 2.90 -16.21 8.36
C SER A 425 1.96 -17.25 9.00
N ARG A 426 1.00 -17.81 8.26
CA ARG A 426 0.09 -18.83 8.78
C ARG A 426 0.86 -20.11 9.14
N GLY A 427 0.82 -20.50 10.41
CA GLY A 427 1.57 -21.65 10.94
C GLY A 427 3.01 -21.36 11.38
N ALA A 428 3.45 -20.10 11.34
CA ALA A 428 4.73 -19.64 11.86
C ALA A 428 4.54 -18.52 12.91
N GLU A 429 5.64 -18.02 13.48
CA GLU A 429 5.60 -16.80 14.31
C GLU A 429 5.12 -15.62 13.46
N ASN A 430 4.00 -15.01 13.86
CA ASN A 430 3.42 -13.89 13.14
C ASN A 430 3.69 -12.56 13.87
N PRO A 431 4.53 -11.67 13.32
CA PRO A 431 4.84 -10.41 13.98
C PRO A 431 3.68 -9.41 13.96
N THR A 432 2.64 -9.62 13.13
CA THR A 432 1.45 -8.74 13.10
C THR A 432 0.63 -8.80 14.39
N GLU A 433 0.78 -9.87 15.18
CA GLU A 433 0.13 -10.02 16.49
C GLU A 433 0.48 -8.87 17.46
N ALA A 434 1.63 -8.22 17.28
CA ALA A 434 2.02 -7.07 18.09
C ALA A 434 1.09 -5.85 17.91
N PHE A 435 0.46 -5.72 16.73
CA PHE A 435 -0.45 -4.62 16.39
C PHE A 435 -1.93 -5.01 16.45
N ARG A 436 -2.24 -6.31 16.39
CA ARG A 436 -3.61 -6.81 16.29
C ARG A 436 -4.38 -6.61 17.59
N PHE A 437 -5.59 -6.08 17.49
CA PHE A 437 -6.51 -5.97 18.62
C PHE A 437 -7.96 -6.20 18.23
N LEU A 438 -8.81 -6.38 19.25
CA LEU A 438 -10.24 -6.59 19.10
C LEU A 438 -11.00 -5.32 19.45
N VAL A 439 -11.90 -4.93 18.56
CA VAL A 439 -12.88 -3.87 18.75
C VAL A 439 -14.20 -4.51 19.15
N GLU A 440 -14.79 -4.04 20.24
CA GLU A 440 -16.15 -4.37 20.68
C GLU A 440 -17.11 -3.29 20.18
N GLU A 441 -18.10 -3.69 19.40
CA GLU A 441 -19.20 -2.83 18.98
C GLU A 441 -20.49 -3.28 19.69
N ARG A 442 -21.09 -2.36 20.44
CA ARG A 442 -22.35 -2.57 21.16
C ARG A 442 -23.46 -1.78 20.47
N ILE A 443 -24.49 -2.47 20.00
CA ILE A 443 -25.68 -1.86 19.41
C ILE A 443 -26.85 -2.05 20.39
N GLN A 444 -27.52 -0.96 20.77
CA GLN A 444 -28.68 -0.98 21.66
C GLN A 444 -29.89 -0.36 20.97
N CYS A 445 -30.98 -1.12 20.85
CA CYS A 445 -32.24 -0.57 20.36
C CYS A 445 -32.88 0.32 21.45
N GLN A 446 -33.19 1.57 21.11
CA GLN A 446 -33.72 2.54 22.09
C GLN A 446 -35.13 2.20 22.60
N ARG A 447 -35.94 1.52 21.77
CA ARG A 447 -37.31 1.16 22.16
C ARG A 447 -37.38 -0.15 22.95
N SER A 448 -36.65 -1.19 22.56
CA SER A 448 -36.68 -2.49 23.26
C SER A 448 -35.66 -2.60 24.38
N GLN A 449 -34.68 -1.68 24.45
CA GLN A 449 -33.54 -1.69 25.38
C GLN A 449 -32.67 -2.94 25.30
N ARG A 450 -32.86 -3.77 24.26
CA ARG A 450 -32.05 -4.96 24.01
C ARG A 450 -30.76 -4.61 23.27
N VAL A 451 -29.73 -5.41 23.50
CA VAL A 451 -28.36 -5.14 23.04
C VAL A 451 -27.83 -6.26 22.14
N LYS A 452 -26.89 -5.94 21.26
CA LYS A 452 -26.08 -6.91 20.52
C LYS A 452 -24.63 -6.48 20.58
N TYR A 453 -23.75 -7.41 20.91
CA TYR A 453 -22.31 -7.22 20.92
C TYR A 453 -21.69 -7.94 19.73
N THR A 454 -20.85 -7.25 18.98
CA THR A 454 -20.07 -7.82 17.89
C THR A 454 -18.61 -7.46 18.08
N GLN A 455 -17.72 -8.42 17.85
CA GLN A 455 -16.29 -8.18 17.92
C GLN A 455 -15.68 -8.24 16.51
N ARG A 456 -14.72 -7.37 16.23
CA ARG A 456 -13.95 -7.38 14.98
C ARG A 456 -12.47 -7.17 15.23
N VAL A 457 -11.64 -7.76 14.38
CA VAL A 457 -10.18 -7.55 14.40
C VAL A 457 -9.87 -6.22 13.72
N ASP A 458 -8.97 -5.46 14.32
CA ASP A 458 -8.41 -4.25 13.73
C ASP A 458 -6.91 -4.13 14.05
N TYR A 459 -6.22 -3.27 13.29
CA TYR A 459 -4.80 -2.96 13.45
C TYR A 459 -4.56 -1.47 13.70
N ILE A 460 -5.52 -0.60 13.38
CA ILE A 460 -5.37 0.86 13.47
C ILE A 460 -6.61 1.49 14.08
N VAL A 461 -6.39 2.33 15.09
CA VAL A 461 -7.43 3.22 15.61
C VAL A 461 -7.51 4.45 14.72
N GLN A 462 -8.65 4.66 14.07
CA GLN A 462 -8.90 5.87 13.29
C GLN A 462 -9.46 6.98 14.19
N LEU A 463 -8.60 7.93 14.57
CA LEU A 463 -8.95 9.02 15.46
C LEU A 463 -9.64 10.15 14.68
N PRO A 464 -10.91 10.47 14.98
CA PRO A 464 -11.62 11.59 14.35
C PRO A 464 -11.04 12.94 14.81
N VAL A 465 -11.13 13.95 13.95
CA VAL A 465 -10.68 15.31 14.23
C VAL A 465 -11.87 16.27 14.20
N PRO A 466 -12.50 16.57 15.35
CA PRO A 466 -13.62 17.49 15.41
C PRO A 466 -13.14 18.94 15.26
N MET A 467 -13.21 19.49 14.03
CA MET A 467 -12.80 20.88 13.75
C MET A 467 -13.57 21.92 14.57
N GLU A 468 -14.80 21.60 14.99
CA GLU A 468 -15.61 22.44 15.88
C GLU A 468 -15.05 22.53 17.30
N ALA A 469 -14.15 21.64 17.69
CA ALA A 469 -13.50 21.67 19.01
C ALA A 469 -12.18 22.44 19.00
N ALA A 470 -11.82 23.11 17.90
CA ALA A 470 -10.58 23.88 17.80
C ALA A 470 -10.54 25.01 18.85
N ALA A 471 -9.41 25.11 19.58
CA ALA A 471 -9.23 26.07 20.67
C ALA A 471 -8.99 27.50 20.18
N ASN A 472 -8.42 27.67 18.98
CA ASN A 472 -7.96 28.94 18.43
C ASN A 472 -8.74 29.40 17.18
N LYS A 473 -10.07 29.15 17.14
CA LYS A 473 -10.91 29.49 15.98
C LYS A 473 -10.79 30.95 15.53
N GLY A 474 -10.78 31.90 16.47
CA GLY A 474 -10.67 33.33 16.14
C GLY A 474 -9.36 33.66 15.43
N GLU A 475 -8.23 33.12 15.92
CA GLU A 475 -6.92 33.32 15.30
C GLU A 475 -6.83 32.68 13.90
N LEU A 476 -7.48 31.53 13.72
CA LEU A 476 -7.56 30.84 12.43
C LEU A 476 -8.33 31.66 11.40
N GLU A 477 -9.49 32.22 11.79
CA GLU A 477 -10.31 33.07 10.92
C GLU A 477 -9.55 34.34 10.50
N GLU A 478 -8.84 34.98 11.44
CA GLU A 478 -7.98 36.13 11.16
C GLU A 478 -6.82 35.79 10.22
N TYR A 479 -6.18 34.63 10.42
CA TYR A 479 -5.13 34.13 9.53
C TYR A 479 -5.68 33.88 8.12
N GLU A 480 -6.81 33.20 7.98
CA GLU A 480 -7.41 32.93 6.67
C GLU A 480 -7.81 34.22 5.95
N CYS A 481 -8.30 35.23 6.67
CA CYS A 481 -8.60 36.55 6.13
C CYS A 481 -7.33 37.21 5.58
N ARG A 482 -6.27 37.29 6.39
CA ARG A 482 -4.96 37.83 5.97
C ARG A 482 -4.34 37.07 4.80
N ARG A 483 -4.48 35.74 4.78
CA ARG A 483 -4.00 34.90 3.68
C ARG A 483 -4.72 35.24 2.37
N ARG A 484 -6.06 35.33 2.39
CA ARG A 484 -6.87 35.73 1.22
C ARG A 484 -6.52 37.14 0.73
N GLU A 485 -6.28 38.08 1.65
CA GLU A 485 -5.84 39.44 1.31
C GLU A 485 -4.45 39.45 0.67
N SER A 486 -3.51 38.68 1.22
CA SER A 486 -2.15 38.54 0.68
C SER A 486 -2.16 37.90 -0.73
N GLU A 487 -3.00 36.88 -0.93
CA GLU A 487 -3.20 36.24 -2.24
C GLU A 487 -3.81 37.21 -3.26
N ALA A 488 -4.81 38.00 -2.86
CA ALA A 488 -5.43 38.98 -3.73
C ALA A 488 -4.49 40.14 -4.08
N SER A 489 -3.57 40.50 -3.17
CA SER A 489 -2.59 41.58 -3.35
C SER A 489 -1.24 41.14 -3.91
N GLY A 490 -1.00 39.83 -4.04
CA GLY A 490 0.28 39.27 -4.49
C GLY A 490 1.43 39.47 -3.50
N CYS A 491 1.13 39.73 -2.22
CA CYS A 491 2.11 39.86 -1.16
C CYS A 491 2.56 38.48 -0.61
N PRO A 492 3.72 38.40 0.09
CA PRO A 492 4.19 37.17 0.72
C PRO A 492 3.18 36.63 1.75
N ALA A 493 2.96 35.32 1.75
CA ALA A 493 2.01 34.68 2.63
C ALA A 493 2.29 34.99 4.12
N PRO A 494 1.26 35.24 4.95
CA PRO A 494 1.43 35.45 6.37
C PRO A 494 1.93 34.18 7.08
N GLU A 495 2.51 34.36 8.26
CA GLU A 495 2.95 33.25 9.12
C GLU A 495 1.80 32.27 9.37
N LEU A 496 2.08 30.98 9.18
CA LEU A 496 1.08 29.92 9.18
C LEU A 496 0.46 29.71 10.57
N VAL A 497 -0.87 29.79 10.65
CA VAL A 497 -1.65 29.47 11.84
C VAL A 497 -2.46 28.21 11.58
N ARG A 498 -2.29 27.20 12.45
CA ARG A 498 -3.01 25.91 12.36
C ARG A 498 -4.16 25.85 13.33
N ALA A 499 -5.17 25.04 13.00
CA ALA A 499 -6.24 24.74 13.94
C ALA A 499 -5.70 23.83 15.05
N HIS A 500 -5.70 24.32 16.28
CA HIS A 500 -5.27 23.58 17.46
C HIS A 500 -6.46 22.80 18.03
N VAL A 501 -6.43 21.48 17.92
CA VAL A 501 -7.50 20.60 18.40
C VAL A 501 -6.96 19.76 19.56
N PRO A 502 -7.52 19.89 20.78
CA PRO A 502 -7.09 19.10 21.91
C PRO A 502 -7.29 17.60 21.69
N PHE A 503 -6.28 16.78 22.01
CA PHE A 503 -6.36 15.31 21.89
C PHE A 503 -7.54 14.71 22.69
N SER A 504 -7.88 15.29 23.85
CA SER A 504 -9.01 14.84 24.66
C SER A 504 -10.35 14.93 23.93
N GLU A 505 -10.53 15.95 23.08
CA GLU A 505 -11.74 16.11 22.28
C GLU A 505 -11.79 15.09 21.13
N CYS A 506 -10.65 14.79 20.51
CA CYS A 506 -10.55 13.72 19.52
C CYS A 506 -10.89 12.35 20.14
N LEU A 507 -10.39 12.08 21.35
CA LEU A 507 -10.69 10.84 22.08
C LEU A 507 -12.16 10.77 22.53
N ARG A 508 -12.72 11.90 22.96
CA ARG A 508 -14.15 12.02 23.29
C ARG A 508 -15.01 11.69 22.08
N ALA A 509 -14.72 12.31 20.92
CA ALA A 509 -15.42 12.06 19.67
C ALA A 509 -15.28 10.60 19.19
N PHE A 510 -14.14 9.94 19.45
CA PHE A 510 -14.00 8.50 19.19
C PHE A 510 -14.89 7.64 20.10
N SER A 511 -15.04 8.03 21.37
CA SER A 511 -15.83 7.30 22.37
C SER A 511 -17.33 7.66 22.39
N GLU A 512 -17.71 8.65 21.58
CA GLU A 512 -19.07 9.17 21.51
C GLU A 512 -20.03 8.13 20.93
N THR A 513 -21.26 8.14 21.43
CA THR A 513 -22.28 7.22 20.98
C THR A 513 -22.85 7.68 19.64
N GLU A 514 -22.81 6.81 18.64
CA GLU A 514 -23.37 7.08 17.32
C GLU A 514 -24.85 6.66 17.28
N SER A 515 -25.73 7.55 16.82
CA SER A 515 -27.14 7.23 16.58
C SER A 515 -27.31 6.61 15.20
N LEU A 516 -27.86 5.41 15.15
CA LEU A 516 -28.24 4.73 13.92
C LEU A 516 -29.74 4.92 13.69
N ASP A 517 -30.07 5.72 12.69
CA ASP A 517 -31.43 5.87 12.19
C ASP A 517 -31.77 4.70 11.23
N ASP A 518 -33.06 4.39 11.11
CA ASP A 518 -33.57 3.29 10.28
C ASP A 518 -33.00 1.88 10.61
N PHE A 519 -32.57 1.66 11.85
CA PHE A 519 -32.09 0.36 12.33
C PHE A 519 -33.22 -0.67 12.44
N TRP A 520 -33.06 -1.83 11.81
CA TRP A 520 -33.99 -2.94 11.96
C TRP A 520 -33.80 -3.65 13.32
N SER A 521 -34.83 -3.58 14.17
CA SER A 521 -34.81 -4.25 15.48
C SER A 521 -35.55 -5.57 15.43
N SER A 522 -34.82 -6.69 15.52
CA SER A 522 -35.40 -8.05 15.55
C SER A 522 -36.35 -8.27 16.74
N ALA A 523 -36.16 -7.55 17.84
CA ALA A 523 -37.04 -7.62 19.01
C ALA A 523 -38.38 -6.89 18.80
N LEU A 524 -38.42 -5.89 17.91
CA LEU A 524 -39.63 -5.13 17.59
C LEU A 524 -40.25 -5.55 16.26
N GLN A 525 -39.50 -6.30 15.43
CA GLN A 525 -39.81 -6.61 14.04
C GLN A 525 -40.23 -5.35 13.26
N ALA A 526 -39.46 -4.27 13.44
CA ALA A 526 -39.71 -2.98 12.82
C ALA A 526 -38.43 -2.14 12.77
N LYS A 527 -38.41 -1.15 11.87
CA LYS A 527 -37.39 -0.10 11.87
C LYS A 527 -37.51 0.78 13.11
N SER A 528 -36.37 1.13 13.68
CA SER A 528 -36.26 1.92 14.90
C SER A 528 -34.94 2.68 14.93
N HIS A 529 -34.66 3.33 16.06
CA HIS A 529 -33.39 3.99 16.32
C HIS A 529 -32.55 3.10 17.24
N ALA A 530 -31.27 2.97 16.93
CA ALA A 530 -30.30 2.31 17.79
C ALA A 530 -29.16 3.24 18.15
N ILE A 531 -28.50 2.93 19.27
CA ILE A 531 -27.26 3.58 19.66
C ILE A 531 -26.13 2.57 19.51
N LYS A 532 -25.11 2.96 18.76
CA LYS A 532 -23.86 2.21 18.60
C LYS A 532 -22.78 2.80 19.51
N THR A 533 -22.03 1.94 20.18
CA THR A 533 -20.88 2.32 21.01
C THR A 533 -19.71 1.42 20.68
N THR A 534 -18.55 2.02 20.45
CA THR A 534 -17.31 1.31 20.10
C THR A 534 -16.35 1.34 21.28
N ARG A 535 -15.76 0.20 21.62
CA ARG A 535 -14.80 0.02 22.72
C ARG A 535 -13.69 -0.96 22.34
N PHE A 536 -12.62 -1.00 23.14
CA PHE A 536 -11.54 -1.96 22.95
C PHE A 536 -11.84 -3.24 23.72
N ALA A 537 -12.04 -4.37 23.04
CA ALA A 537 -12.14 -5.65 23.71
C ALA A 537 -10.76 -6.15 24.18
N SER A 538 -9.70 -5.80 23.43
CA SER A 538 -8.31 -6.06 23.80
C SER A 538 -7.39 -4.87 23.48
N PHE A 539 -6.21 -4.86 24.10
CA PHE A 539 -5.20 -3.81 23.93
C PHE A 539 -3.87 -4.39 23.39
N PRO A 540 -3.42 -3.95 22.19
CA PRO A 540 -2.25 -4.52 21.53
C PRO A 540 -0.92 -4.14 22.22
N ASP A 541 0.18 -4.78 21.84
CA ASP A 541 1.52 -4.44 22.35
C ASP A 541 1.96 -3.07 21.82
N PHE A 542 1.66 -2.81 20.55
CA PHE A 542 1.86 -1.53 19.88
C PHE A 542 0.53 -1.03 19.33
N LEU A 543 0.01 0.06 19.89
CA LEU A 543 -1.20 0.70 19.41
C LEU A 543 -0.88 1.67 18.27
N VAL A 544 -1.50 1.47 17.12
CA VAL A 544 -1.38 2.37 15.96
C VAL A 544 -2.58 3.29 15.91
N ILE A 545 -2.34 4.60 15.85
CA ILE A 545 -3.38 5.63 15.75
C ILE A 545 -3.19 6.41 14.45
N GLN A 546 -4.19 6.39 13.57
CA GLN A 546 -4.25 7.25 12.39
C GLN A 546 -5.11 8.46 12.71
N VAL A 547 -4.56 9.67 12.55
CA VAL A 547 -5.34 10.90 12.64
C VAL A 547 -6.10 11.11 11.33
N LYS A 548 -7.43 11.14 11.38
CA LYS A 548 -8.30 11.38 10.20
C LYS A 548 -8.30 12.85 9.80
N LYS A 549 -7.13 13.36 9.37
CA LYS A 549 -6.93 14.74 8.91
C LYS A 549 -7.24 14.95 7.43
N PHE A 550 -8.15 14.17 6.87
CA PHE A 550 -8.60 14.30 5.49
C PHE A 550 -10.13 14.34 5.46
N THR A 551 -10.70 15.27 4.71
CA THR A 551 -12.14 15.43 4.55
C THR A 551 -12.47 15.85 3.12
N PHE A 552 -13.74 15.78 2.73
CA PHE A 552 -14.19 16.27 1.43
C PHE A 552 -14.57 17.75 1.52
N GLY A 553 -14.10 18.54 0.55
CA GLY A 553 -14.57 19.91 0.33
C GLY A 553 -15.95 19.96 -0.32
N LEU A 554 -16.46 21.17 -0.58
CA LEU A 554 -17.78 21.39 -1.18
C LEU A 554 -17.94 20.74 -2.57
N ASP A 555 -16.84 20.61 -3.32
CA ASP A 555 -16.82 20.04 -4.67
C ASP A 555 -16.40 18.55 -4.69
N TRP A 556 -16.47 17.85 -3.55
CA TRP A 556 -15.95 16.48 -3.37
C TRP A 556 -14.45 16.32 -3.59
N VAL A 557 -13.70 17.42 -3.66
CA VAL A 557 -12.23 17.40 -3.71
C VAL A 557 -11.69 17.06 -2.31
N PRO A 558 -10.84 16.03 -2.17
CA PRO A 558 -10.21 15.70 -0.90
C PRO A 558 -9.32 16.84 -0.40
N LYS A 559 -9.53 17.26 0.83
CA LYS A 559 -8.77 18.32 1.50
C LYS A 559 -8.07 17.79 2.74
N LYS A 560 -6.79 18.13 2.89
CA LYS A 560 -6.03 17.91 4.11
C LYS A 560 -6.45 18.96 5.14
N LEU A 561 -6.80 18.50 6.34
CA LEU A 561 -6.98 19.33 7.51
C LEU A 561 -5.59 19.62 8.08
N ASP A 562 -5.13 20.86 7.93
CA ASP A 562 -3.87 21.31 8.54
C ASP A 562 -4.12 21.66 10.01
N VAL A 563 -4.05 20.62 10.84
CA VAL A 563 -4.36 20.66 12.28
C VAL A 563 -3.12 20.36 13.10
N SER A 564 -3.04 20.99 14.27
CA SER A 564 -2.08 20.67 15.32
C SER A 564 -2.84 19.97 16.44
N ILE A 565 -2.42 18.75 16.78
CA ILE A 565 -3.03 17.94 17.84
C ILE A 565 -1.94 17.48 18.78
N ASP A 566 -1.89 18.04 19.99
CA ASP A 566 -0.88 17.66 20.99
C ASP A 566 -1.08 16.21 21.46
N MET A 567 -0.40 15.28 20.80
CA MET A 567 -0.44 13.87 21.13
C MET A 567 0.34 13.59 22.42
N PRO A 568 -0.26 12.96 23.44
CA PRO A 568 0.37 12.79 24.73
C PRO A 568 1.53 11.78 24.68
N GLU A 569 2.58 12.01 25.48
CA GLU A 569 3.66 11.02 25.59
C GLU A 569 3.23 9.76 26.33
N GLU A 570 2.33 9.88 27.30
CA GLU A 570 1.76 8.77 28.05
C GLU A 570 0.25 8.77 27.85
N LEU A 571 -0.29 7.62 27.46
CA LEU A 571 -1.68 7.47 27.06
C LEU A 571 -2.35 6.35 27.87
N ASP A 572 -3.39 6.68 28.62
CA ASP A 572 -4.20 5.71 29.37
C ASP A 572 -5.59 5.58 28.73
N LEU A 573 -5.81 4.46 28.04
CA LEU A 573 -7.06 4.08 27.40
C LEU A 573 -7.85 3.05 28.21
N SER A 574 -7.44 2.72 29.45
CA SER A 574 -8.06 1.65 30.23
C SER A 574 -9.56 1.87 30.47
N HIS A 575 -10.01 3.12 30.51
CA HIS A 575 -11.41 3.51 30.62
C HIS A 575 -12.27 3.23 29.36
N LEU A 576 -11.62 2.94 28.22
CA LEU A 576 -12.27 2.57 26.96
C LEU A 576 -12.33 1.05 26.74
N ARG A 577 -11.93 0.24 27.73
CA ARG A 577 -12.05 -1.21 27.66
C ARG A 577 -13.53 -1.61 27.64
N GLY A 578 -13.89 -2.47 26.70
CA GLY A 578 -15.20 -3.11 26.59
C GLY A 578 -15.39 -4.08 27.76
N ALA A 579 -16.64 -4.21 28.19
CA ALA A 579 -16.99 -5.07 29.31
C ALA A 579 -17.79 -6.31 28.86
N GLY A 580 -18.08 -6.43 27.57
CA GLY A 580 -19.01 -7.42 27.03
C GLY A 580 -20.43 -7.24 27.56
N LEU A 581 -21.24 -8.28 27.38
CA LEU A 581 -22.63 -8.34 27.86
C LEU A 581 -22.68 -8.25 29.40
N GLN A 582 -23.45 -7.31 29.93
CA GLN A 582 -23.57 -7.11 31.37
C GLN A 582 -24.74 -7.90 32.02
N PRO A 583 -24.61 -8.31 33.30
CA PRO A 583 -25.73 -8.90 34.04
C PRO A 583 -26.91 -7.91 34.13
N GLY A 584 -28.02 -8.26 33.47
CA GLY A 584 -29.24 -7.44 33.43
C GLY A 584 -29.55 -6.86 32.04
N GLU A 585 -28.64 -6.98 31.08
CA GLU A 585 -28.91 -6.69 29.67
C GLU A 585 -29.55 -7.91 29.00
N ALA A 586 -30.54 -7.66 28.13
CA ALA A 586 -31.18 -8.69 27.32
C ALA A 586 -30.70 -8.59 25.88
N GLU A 587 -30.30 -9.71 25.29
CA GLU A 587 -29.81 -9.73 23.92
C GLU A 587 -30.94 -9.55 22.89
N LEU A 588 -30.61 -8.87 21.79
CA LEU A 588 -31.46 -8.85 20.61
C LEU A 588 -31.54 -10.28 20.04
N PRO A 589 -32.75 -10.80 19.78
CA PRO A 589 -32.89 -12.09 19.12
C PRO A 589 -32.14 -12.09 17.80
N ASP A 590 -31.42 -13.15 17.49
CA ASP A 590 -30.92 -13.32 16.13
C ASP A 590 -32.11 -13.46 15.18
N MET A 591 -31.93 -13.02 13.93
CA MET A 591 -32.91 -13.25 12.85
C MET A 591 -32.90 -14.74 12.47
N ALA A 592 -33.27 -15.60 13.40
CA ALA A 592 -33.63 -16.98 13.14
C ALA A 592 -35.17 -17.06 13.09
N PRO A 593 -35.75 -17.87 12.19
CA PRO A 593 -37.19 -18.16 12.20
C PRO A 593 -37.62 -18.55 13.62
N PRO A 594 -38.68 -17.94 14.18
CA PRO A 594 -39.21 -18.41 15.45
C PRO A 594 -39.59 -19.90 15.31
N PRO A 595 -39.32 -20.74 16.33
CA PRO A 595 -39.70 -22.15 16.27
C PRO A 595 -41.21 -22.24 16.06
N LEU A 596 -41.63 -23.11 15.11
CA LEU A 596 -43.04 -23.34 14.80
C LEU A 596 -43.84 -23.52 16.10
N ALA A 597 -44.71 -22.55 16.40
CA ALA A 597 -45.68 -22.67 17.46
C ALA A 597 -46.68 -23.76 17.05
N THR A 598 -46.63 -24.93 17.69
CA THR A 598 -47.73 -25.88 17.66
C THR A 598 -48.76 -25.46 18.73
N PRO A 599 -50.06 -25.34 18.41
CA PRO A 599 -51.06 -25.01 19.40
C PRO A 599 -51.46 -26.26 20.23
N ASP A 600 -51.39 -26.11 21.55
CA ASP A 600 -52.17 -26.76 22.62
C ASP A 600 -52.40 -28.29 22.60
N GLU A 601 -51.67 -29.02 23.46
CA GLU A 601 -52.22 -30.18 24.18
C GLU A 601 -51.79 -30.20 25.67
N PRO A 602 -52.69 -30.53 26.63
CA PRO A 602 -52.42 -30.47 28.06
C PRO A 602 -51.72 -31.73 28.62
N PRO A 603 -51.04 -31.65 29.78
CA PRO A 603 -50.10 -32.67 30.23
C PRO A 603 -50.79 -33.85 30.91
N LYS A 604 -50.50 -35.08 30.51
CA LYS A 604 -50.79 -36.28 31.32
C LYS A 604 -49.72 -37.36 31.22
N GLY A 605 -49.12 -37.65 32.38
CA GLY A 605 -49.10 -39.03 32.89
C GLY A 605 -47.82 -39.84 32.69
N ILE A 606 -47.06 -39.99 33.78
CA ILE A 606 -45.95 -40.92 33.97
C ILE A 606 -46.44 -42.38 33.82
N GLY A 607 -45.68 -43.23 33.11
CA GLY A 607 -45.95 -44.67 32.98
C GLY A 607 -44.77 -45.48 32.42
N ILE A 608 -44.10 -46.22 33.31
CA ILE A 608 -43.01 -47.20 33.15
C ILE A 608 -43.44 -48.45 32.36
N GLY A 609 -42.57 -48.99 31.47
CA GLY A 609 -42.70 -50.39 30.99
C GLY A 609 -42.05 -50.78 29.64
N GLU A 610 -40.83 -51.34 29.70
CA GLU A 610 -40.19 -52.41 28.90
C GLU A 610 -40.37 -52.65 27.37
N ARG A 611 -39.20 -52.80 26.73
CA ARG A 611 -38.78 -53.74 25.64
C ARG A 611 -39.32 -53.57 24.20
N GLY A 612 -38.44 -52.99 23.36
CA GLY A 612 -37.76 -53.70 22.26
C GLY A 612 -38.50 -53.96 20.93
N ALA A 613 -38.20 -53.17 19.90
CA ALA A 613 -38.13 -53.62 18.50
C ALA A 613 -37.35 -52.62 17.62
N LEU A 614 -36.46 -53.15 16.79
CA LEU A 614 -35.64 -52.47 15.78
C LEU A 614 -36.50 -51.85 14.67
N LEU A 615 -36.29 -50.57 14.35
CA LEU A 615 -36.70 -49.95 13.08
C LEU A 615 -35.62 -48.95 12.59
N SER A 616 -35.44 -48.93 11.28
CA SER A 616 -34.35 -48.38 10.47
C SER A 616 -34.10 -46.86 10.57
N PRO A 617 -32.91 -46.36 10.19
CA PRO A 617 -32.62 -44.93 10.14
C PRO A 617 -33.04 -44.35 8.78
N ASP A 618 -34.32 -44.04 8.62
CA ASP A 618 -34.80 -43.23 7.49
C ASP A 618 -36.04 -42.44 7.91
N THR A 619 -35.84 -41.37 8.69
CA THR A 619 -36.76 -40.23 8.71
C THR A 619 -36.02 -38.98 9.18
N MET A 620 -35.34 -38.32 8.27
CA MET A 620 -35.02 -36.88 8.40
C MET A 620 -36.28 -36.10 7.97
N PRO A 621 -36.68 -35.03 8.67
CA PRO A 621 -37.85 -34.24 8.28
C PRO A 621 -37.58 -33.55 6.94
N SER A 622 -38.40 -33.85 5.94
CA SER A 622 -38.42 -33.16 4.65
C SER A 622 -38.81 -31.69 4.83
N THR A 623 -38.15 -30.79 4.11
CA THR A 623 -38.55 -29.39 3.96
C THR A 623 -40.05 -29.28 3.64
N PRO A 624 -40.81 -28.37 4.29
CA PRO A 624 -42.24 -28.25 4.04
C PRO A 624 -42.48 -27.82 2.58
N GLU A 625 -43.26 -28.61 1.82
CA GLU A 625 -43.74 -28.22 0.49
C GLU A 625 -44.67 -27.01 0.63
N LEU A 626 -44.34 -25.90 -0.03
CA LEU A 626 -45.15 -24.68 0.02
C LEU A 626 -46.43 -24.84 -0.80
N ASP A 627 -47.57 -24.42 -0.24
CA ASP A 627 -48.85 -24.42 -0.95
C ASP A 627 -48.90 -23.28 -1.98
N GLU A 628 -48.51 -23.58 -3.21
CA GLU A 628 -48.51 -22.62 -4.34
C GLU A 628 -49.90 -22.07 -4.68
N ALA A 629 -51.01 -22.72 -4.26
CA ALA A 629 -52.35 -22.17 -4.45
C ALA A 629 -52.61 -20.97 -3.52
N VAL A 630 -52.15 -21.07 -2.27
CA VAL A 630 -52.21 -19.95 -1.31
C VAL A 630 -51.28 -18.82 -1.75
N VAL A 631 -50.08 -19.14 -2.24
CA VAL A 631 -49.16 -18.16 -2.81
C VAL A 631 -49.80 -17.42 -3.99
N SER A 632 -50.39 -18.14 -4.95
CA SER A 632 -51.05 -17.54 -6.12
C SER A 632 -52.20 -16.61 -5.71
N GLN A 633 -53.01 -17.00 -4.72
CA GLN A 633 -54.13 -16.19 -4.26
C GLN A 633 -53.68 -14.89 -3.58
N LEU A 634 -52.59 -14.93 -2.79
CA LEU A 634 -52.00 -13.74 -2.20
C LEU A 634 -51.35 -12.83 -3.27
N CYS A 635 -50.74 -13.40 -4.30
CA CYS A 635 -50.22 -12.66 -5.45
C CYS A 635 -51.33 -11.95 -6.23
N GLU A 636 -52.49 -12.59 -6.42
CA GLU A 636 -53.66 -11.98 -7.07
C GLU A 636 -54.21 -10.78 -6.28
N MET A 637 -54.00 -10.76 -4.96
CA MET A 637 -54.34 -9.62 -4.09
C MET A 637 -53.36 -8.46 -4.20
N GLY A 638 -52.29 -8.60 -4.98
CA GLY A 638 -51.31 -7.56 -5.28
C GLY A 638 -50.03 -7.61 -4.45
N PHE A 639 -49.81 -8.66 -3.66
CA PHE A 639 -48.59 -8.82 -2.87
C PHE A 639 -47.44 -9.45 -3.70
N PRO A 640 -46.16 -9.09 -3.45
CA PRO A 640 -45.01 -9.67 -4.15
C PRO A 640 -44.90 -11.18 -3.96
N ALA A 641 -44.57 -11.93 -5.01
CA ALA A 641 -44.58 -13.40 -4.98
C ALA A 641 -43.64 -14.02 -3.95
N ASP A 642 -42.46 -13.44 -3.75
CA ASP A 642 -41.49 -13.94 -2.77
C ASP A 642 -41.93 -13.65 -1.32
N ALA A 643 -42.64 -12.54 -1.10
CA ALA A 643 -43.28 -12.23 0.18
C ALA A 643 -44.40 -13.22 0.51
N CYS A 644 -45.23 -13.57 -0.48
CA CYS A 644 -46.28 -14.58 -0.36
C CYS A 644 -45.70 -15.96 -0.01
N ARG A 645 -44.58 -16.35 -0.64
CA ARG A 645 -43.86 -17.59 -0.32
C ARG A 645 -43.30 -17.59 1.10
N LYS A 646 -42.72 -16.47 1.55
CA LYS A 646 -42.31 -16.26 2.96
C LYS A 646 -43.48 -16.43 3.91
N ALA A 647 -44.60 -15.79 3.63
CA ALA A 647 -45.79 -15.89 4.47
C ALA A 647 -46.30 -17.32 4.63
N VAL A 648 -46.39 -18.08 3.53
CA VAL A 648 -46.82 -19.48 3.57
C VAL A 648 -45.81 -20.36 4.32
N TYR A 649 -44.51 -20.09 4.16
CA TYR A 649 -43.44 -20.79 4.87
C TYR A 649 -43.48 -20.55 6.39
N PHE A 650 -43.49 -19.28 6.82
CA PHE A 650 -43.44 -18.92 8.25
C PHE A 650 -44.74 -19.22 8.99
N THR A 651 -45.86 -19.35 8.28
CA THR A 651 -47.14 -19.78 8.87
C THR A 651 -47.34 -21.30 8.81
N GLY A 652 -46.39 -22.06 8.26
CA GLY A 652 -46.45 -23.52 8.19
C GLY A 652 -47.63 -24.03 7.37
N ASN A 653 -47.96 -23.37 6.26
CA ASN A 653 -49.10 -23.71 5.38
C ASN A 653 -50.48 -23.70 6.09
N ALA A 654 -50.69 -22.84 7.09
CA ALA A 654 -51.94 -22.74 7.83
C ALA A 654 -53.13 -22.14 7.03
N GLY A 655 -52.99 -21.91 5.72
CA GLY A 655 -54.02 -21.36 4.82
C GLY A 655 -53.84 -19.88 4.49
N VAL A 656 -54.78 -19.33 3.71
CA VAL A 656 -54.71 -17.96 3.15
C VAL A 656 -54.83 -16.88 4.22
N GLU A 657 -55.71 -17.03 5.22
CA GLU A 657 -55.93 -16.00 6.24
C GLU A 657 -54.71 -15.79 7.16
N PRO A 658 -54.05 -16.84 7.71
CA PRO A 658 -52.83 -16.67 8.49
C PRO A 658 -51.67 -16.11 7.66
N ALA A 659 -51.51 -16.58 6.43
CA ALA A 659 -50.48 -16.08 5.52
C ALA A 659 -50.73 -14.61 5.13
N MET A 660 -51.97 -14.21 4.86
CA MET A 660 -52.33 -12.81 4.61
C MET A 660 -52.02 -11.93 5.82
N ASN A 661 -52.35 -12.38 7.04
CA ASN A 661 -52.03 -11.64 8.26
C ASN A 661 -50.51 -11.47 8.44
N TRP A 662 -49.73 -12.51 8.13
CA TRP A 662 -48.27 -12.46 8.13
C TRP A 662 -47.73 -11.45 7.11
N VAL A 663 -48.23 -11.50 5.85
CA VAL A 663 -47.87 -10.52 4.81
C VAL A 663 -48.16 -9.10 5.27
N ILE A 664 -49.32 -8.87 5.89
CA ILE A 664 -49.71 -7.54 6.35
C ILE A 664 -48.81 -7.02 7.47
N THR A 665 -48.38 -7.90 8.37
CA THR A 665 -47.51 -7.52 9.49
C THR A 665 -46.05 -7.30 9.07
N HIS A 666 -45.59 -7.97 8.00
CA HIS A 666 -44.19 -7.95 7.57
C HIS A 666 -43.99 -7.15 6.26
N MET A 667 -45.01 -6.45 5.75
CA MET A 667 -44.92 -5.72 4.47
C MET A 667 -43.93 -4.54 4.47
N GLU A 668 -43.55 -4.05 5.65
CA GLU A 668 -42.58 -2.97 5.83
C GLU A 668 -41.15 -3.49 6.08
N ASP A 669 -40.97 -4.82 6.10
CA ASP A 669 -39.68 -5.46 6.37
C ASP A 669 -38.72 -5.24 5.18
N PRO A 670 -37.42 -4.94 5.44
CA PRO A 670 -36.45 -4.68 4.38
C PRO A 670 -36.30 -5.84 3.38
N ASP A 671 -36.42 -7.08 3.87
CA ASP A 671 -36.29 -8.30 3.08
C ASP A 671 -37.65 -8.84 2.60
N PHE A 672 -38.76 -8.13 2.83
CA PHE A 672 -40.12 -8.60 2.54
C PHE A 672 -40.29 -9.19 1.13
N ALA A 673 -39.70 -8.55 0.12
CA ALA A 673 -39.77 -8.97 -1.28
C ALA A 673 -38.55 -9.77 -1.75
N GLU A 674 -37.59 -10.09 -0.88
CA GLU A 674 -36.42 -10.89 -1.25
C GLU A 674 -36.74 -12.40 -1.29
N PRO A 675 -36.11 -13.19 -2.18
CA PRO A 675 -36.34 -14.62 -2.29
C PRO A 675 -36.01 -15.38 -0.99
N LEU A 676 -36.83 -16.37 -0.64
CA LEU A 676 -36.59 -17.25 0.51
C LEU A 676 -35.46 -18.23 0.19
N MET A 677 -34.28 -17.98 0.75
CA MET A 677 -33.12 -18.87 0.59
C MET A 677 -33.23 -20.06 1.54
N LEU A 678 -33.90 -21.13 1.09
CA LEU A 678 -33.88 -22.43 1.77
C LEU A 678 -32.52 -23.09 1.54
N GLY A 679 -31.84 -23.49 2.60
CA GLY A 679 -30.55 -24.18 2.54
C GLY A 679 -30.61 -25.34 1.55
N SER A 680 -29.78 -25.27 0.51
CA SER A 680 -29.70 -26.28 -0.55
C SER A 680 -29.16 -27.60 0.02
N SER A 681 -30.07 -28.49 0.38
CA SER A 681 -29.82 -29.93 0.46
C SER A 681 -30.72 -30.62 -0.56
N GLY A 682 -30.15 -31.02 -1.70
CA GLY A 682 -30.66 -32.09 -2.56
C GLY A 682 -31.98 -31.87 -3.30
N ALA A 683 -31.87 -31.45 -4.57
CA ALA A 683 -32.69 -31.80 -5.74
C ALA A 683 -34.21 -32.10 -5.59
N ALA A 684 -35.05 -31.24 -6.20
CA ALA A 684 -36.19 -31.67 -7.00
C ALA A 684 -36.49 -30.61 -8.10
N THR A 685 -36.51 -31.05 -9.35
CA THR A 685 -36.83 -30.26 -10.56
C THR A 685 -38.33 -30.01 -10.72
N PRO A 686 -38.77 -28.82 -11.16
CA PRO A 686 -39.97 -28.69 -11.98
C PRO A 686 -39.59 -28.61 -13.47
N SER A 687 -40.30 -29.39 -14.26
CA SER A 687 -40.22 -29.44 -15.71
C SER A 687 -40.73 -28.12 -16.35
N GLY A 688 -39.82 -27.35 -16.93
CA GLY A 688 -40.14 -26.18 -17.76
C GLY A 688 -38.85 -25.48 -18.18
N GLY A 689 -38.59 -25.40 -19.49
CA GLY A 689 -37.26 -25.14 -20.03
C GLY A 689 -36.64 -23.79 -19.65
N ALA A 690 -35.52 -23.84 -18.93
CA ALA A 690 -34.44 -22.85 -18.93
C ALA A 690 -33.18 -23.49 -18.32
N ARG A 691 -32.00 -23.06 -18.78
CA ARG A 691 -30.65 -23.59 -18.49
C ARG A 691 -30.44 -24.09 -17.05
N THR A 692 -29.92 -25.32 -16.91
CA THR A 692 -29.34 -25.86 -15.66
C THR A 692 -28.27 -24.92 -15.09
N PRO A 693 -28.25 -24.62 -13.77
CA PRO A 693 -27.06 -24.06 -13.15
C PRO A 693 -26.00 -25.16 -13.13
N GLN A 694 -25.03 -25.02 -14.02
CA GLN A 694 -23.86 -25.88 -14.08
C GLN A 694 -23.13 -25.78 -12.73
N GLU A 695 -22.95 -26.88 -12.00
CA GLU A 695 -22.02 -26.90 -10.88
C GLU A 695 -20.69 -26.32 -11.38
N PRO A 696 -20.07 -25.38 -10.65
CA PRO A 696 -18.80 -24.82 -11.08
C PRO A 696 -17.82 -25.98 -11.28
N PRO A 697 -17.02 -25.96 -12.36
CA PRO A 697 -16.07 -27.03 -12.64
C PRO A 697 -15.22 -27.31 -11.39
N PRO A 698 -14.78 -28.56 -11.17
CA PRO A 698 -13.92 -28.87 -10.04
C PRO A 698 -12.72 -27.91 -10.03
N PRO A 699 -12.33 -27.38 -8.85
CA PRO A 699 -11.22 -26.45 -8.76
C PRO A 699 -9.96 -27.10 -9.32
N ASP A 700 -9.15 -26.32 -10.02
CA ASP A 700 -7.91 -26.83 -10.58
C ASP A 700 -6.93 -27.20 -9.45
N GLU A 701 -6.19 -28.29 -9.63
CA GLU A 701 -5.28 -28.80 -8.60
C GLU A 701 -4.08 -27.87 -8.35
N GLU A 702 -3.71 -27.01 -9.30
CA GLU A 702 -2.62 -26.05 -9.11
C GLU A 702 -3.03 -24.95 -8.11
N SER A 703 -4.23 -24.39 -8.25
CA SER A 703 -4.82 -23.41 -7.33
C SER A 703 -5.05 -24.00 -5.95
N VAL A 704 -5.51 -25.25 -5.87
CA VAL A 704 -5.62 -25.97 -4.59
C VAL A 704 -4.24 -26.10 -3.94
N ALA A 705 -3.22 -26.52 -4.70
CA ALA A 705 -1.85 -26.64 -4.20
C ALA A 705 -1.28 -25.28 -3.75
N MET A 706 -1.58 -24.19 -4.44
CA MET A 706 -1.16 -22.83 -4.05
C MET A 706 -1.76 -22.44 -2.69
N ILE A 707 -3.06 -22.61 -2.49
CA ILE A 707 -3.72 -22.27 -1.21
C ILE A 707 -3.23 -23.21 -0.09
N VAL A 708 -3.04 -24.50 -0.37
CA VAL A 708 -2.47 -25.45 0.61
C VAL A 708 -1.05 -25.05 1.00
N SER A 709 -0.25 -24.55 0.05
CA SER A 709 1.10 -24.05 0.34
C SER A 709 1.12 -22.79 1.21
N MET A 710 0.01 -22.04 1.29
CA MET A 710 -0.19 -20.93 2.23
C MET A 710 -0.54 -21.41 3.65
N GLY A 711 -0.60 -22.73 3.89
CA GLY A 711 -0.84 -23.31 5.21
C GLY A 711 -2.31 -23.68 5.51
N PHE A 712 -3.16 -23.83 4.48
CA PHE A 712 -4.55 -24.29 4.63
C PHE A 712 -4.69 -25.78 4.32
N THR A 713 -5.72 -26.43 4.87
CA THR A 713 -6.02 -27.82 4.49
C THR A 713 -6.61 -27.88 3.08
N ARG A 714 -6.50 -29.05 2.43
CA ARG A 714 -7.09 -29.25 1.10
C ARG A 714 -8.61 -28.99 1.09
N GLU A 715 -9.30 -29.35 2.17
CA GLU A 715 -10.74 -29.16 2.31
C GLU A 715 -11.10 -27.67 2.41
N GLN A 716 -10.35 -26.90 3.21
CA GLN A 716 -10.50 -25.45 3.31
C GLN A 716 -10.24 -24.77 1.94
N ALA A 717 -9.18 -25.17 1.23
CA ALA A 717 -8.84 -24.64 -0.10
C ALA A 717 -9.94 -24.90 -1.15
N VAL A 718 -10.49 -26.12 -1.18
CA VAL A 718 -11.60 -26.47 -2.09
C VAL A 718 -12.86 -25.67 -1.75
N ARG A 719 -13.15 -25.46 -0.46
CA ARG A 719 -14.31 -24.67 -0.03
C ARG A 719 -14.19 -23.21 -0.45
N ALA A 720 -13.01 -22.62 -0.30
CA ALA A 720 -12.73 -21.25 -0.73
C ALA A 720 -12.88 -21.07 -2.25
N LEU A 721 -12.29 -21.98 -3.05
CA LEU A 721 -12.40 -21.91 -4.51
C LEU A 721 -13.85 -22.11 -4.99
N ARG A 722 -14.62 -22.98 -4.34
CA ARG A 722 -16.05 -23.14 -4.65
C ARG A 722 -16.86 -21.88 -4.34
N ALA A 723 -16.60 -21.24 -3.20
CA ALA A 723 -17.29 -20.02 -2.79
C ALA A 723 -17.00 -18.84 -3.74
N THR A 724 -15.87 -18.85 -4.45
CA THR A 724 -15.41 -17.74 -5.29
C THR A 724 -15.42 -18.04 -6.78
N SER A 725 -16.16 -19.06 -7.21
CA SER A 725 -16.26 -19.46 -8.62
C SER A 725 -14.90 -19.77 -9.26
N ASN A 726 -14.02 -20.44 -8.52
CA ASN A 726 -12.65 -20.82 -8.90
C ASN A 726 -11.71 -19.64 -9.22
N ASN A 727 -11.98 -18.45 -8.72
CA ASN A 727 -11.03 -17.34 -8.80
C ASN A 727 -10.03 -17.45 -7.64
N LEU A 728 -8.75 -17.65 -7.95
CA LEU A 728 -7.67 -17.84 -6.96
C LEU A 728 -7.50 -16.63 -6.02
N GLU A 729 -7.51 -15.41 -6.55
CA GLU A 729 -7.30 -14.19 -5.76
C GLU A 729 -8.44 -14.00 -4.75
N ARG A 730 -9.68 -14.13 -5.23
CA ARG A 730 -10.86 -14.06 -4.36
C ARG A 730 -10.88 -15.23 -3.36
N ALA A 731 -10.47 -16.42 -3.78
CA ALA A 731 -10.40 -17.59 -2.89
C ALA A 731 -9.40 -17.36 -1.76
N ALA A 732 -8.24 -16.76 -2.07
CA ALA A 732 -7.26 -16.38 -1.07
C ALA A 732 -7.84 -15.35 -0.08
N ASP A 733 -8.60 -14.35 -0.53
CA ASP A 733 -9.24 -13.38 0.38
C ASP A 733 -10.37 -13.99 1.22
N TRP A 734 -11.16 -14.90 0.63
CA TRP A 734 -12.27 -15.58 1.30
C TRP A 734 -11.78 -16.51 2.42
N ILE A 735 -10.93 -17.48 2.05
CA ILE A 735 -9.64 -17.69 2.68
C ILE A 735 -9.41 -17.20 4.11
N PHE A 736 -8.71 -16.08 4.15
CA PHE A 736 -8.27 -15.40 5.36
C PHE A 736 -9.41 -14.72 6.10
N SER A 737 -10.46 -14.26 5.42
CA SER A 737 -11.62 -13.63 6.11
C SER A 737 -12.50 -14.64 6.86
N HIS A 738 -12.45 -15.92 6.50
CA HIS A 738 -13.22 -17.00 7.14
C HIS A 738 -12.31 -18.01 7.85
N ALA A 739 -11.01 -17.73 8.00
CA ALA A 739 -10.06 -18.68 8.57
C ALA A 739 -10.45 -19.08 10.00
N ASP A 740 -10.84 -18.12 10.83
CA ASP A 740 -11.26 -18.36 12.22
C ASP A 740 -12.54 -19.20 12.29
N ASP A 741 -13.53 -18.93 11.44
CA ASP A 741 -14.77 -19.72 11.36
C ASP A 741 -14.51 -21.15 10.89
N LEU A 742 -13.63 -21.32 9.90
CA LEU A 742 -13.25 -22.63 9.37
C LEU A 742 -12.52 -23.46 10.43
N ASP A 743 -11.65 -22.82 11.21
CA ASP A 743 -10.90 -23.48 12.28
C ASP A 743 -11.83 -23.82 13.47
N ALA A 744 -12.84 -22.99 13.76
CA ALA A 744 -13.89 -23.28 14.75
C ALA A 744 -14.72 -24.52 14.37
N VAL A 745 -15.20 -24.59 13.12
CA VAL A 745 -15.97 -25.74 12.60
C VAL A 745 -15.11 -27.03 12.56
N ALA A 746 -13.82 -26.91 12.29
CA ALA A 746 -12.89 -28.05 12.31
C ALA A 746 -12.68 -28.60 13.74
N MET A 747 -12.71 -27.75 14.77
CA MET A 747 -12.64 -28.21 16.16
C MET A 747 -13.94 -28.91 16.60
N GLU A 748 -15.11 -28.34 16.30
CA GLU A 748 -16.41 -28.95 16.64
C GLU A 748 -16.60 -30.34 16.03
N THR A 749 -16.08 -30.55 14.81
CA THR A 749 -16.15 -31.85 14.12
C THR A 749 -15.16 -32.89 14.66
N SER A 750 -14.12 -32.46 15.39
CA SER A 750 -13.08 -33.33 15.95
C SER A 750 -13.38 -33.84 17.38
N GLU A 751 -14.25 -33.16 18.14
CA GLU A 751 -14.64 -33.57 19.50
C GLU A 751 -15.67 -34.73 19.54
N GLY A 752 -16.15 -35.20 18.39
CA GLY A 752 -17.02 -36.38 18.27
C GLY A 752 -16.36 -37.73 18.58
N GLY A 753 -15.10 -37.76 19.02
CA GLY A 753 -14.32 -38.99 19.15
C GLY A 753 -13.22 -39.00 20.21
N SER A 754 -13.55 -38.78 21.49
CA SER A 754 -12.99 -39.54 22.63
C SER A 754 -13.50 -38.97 23.96
N ARG A 755 -14.10 -39.81 24.82
CA ARG A 755 -14.42 -39.47 26.21
C ARG A 755 -13.14 -39.50 27.05
N GLY A 756 -12.65 -38.34 27.47
CA GLY A 756 -11.65 -38.15 28.53
C GLY A 756 -12.07 -37.01 29.46
N ASP A 757 -11.88 -37.19 30.77
CA ASP A 757 -12.41 -36.36 31.88
C ASP A 757 -12.11 -34.84 31.81
N PRO A 758 -13.02 -33.97 32.30
CA PRO A 758 -12.80 -32.53 32.34
C PRO A 758 -12.21 -32.11 33.71
N ALA A 759 -10.96 -31.67 33.73
CA ALA A 759 -10.42 -30.91 34.85
C ALA A 759 -9.43 -29.85 34.37
N SER A 760 -9.82 -28.59 34.59
CA SER A 760 -9.03 -27.35 34.54
C SER A 760 -8.35 -27.00 33.22
N GLU A 761 -9.05 -26.24 32.38
CA GLU A 761 -8.59 -24.96 31.85
C GLU A 761 -9.83 -24.21 31.35
N ALA A 762 -9.93 -22.92 31.66
CA ALA A 762 -11.05 -22.10 31.23
C ALA A 762 -11.07 -22.07 29.70
N HIS A 763 -12.11 -22.64 29.09
CA HIS A 763 -12.33 -22.60 27.66
C HIS A 763 -12.48 -21.15 27.20
N THR A 764 -11.40 -20.56 26.68
CA THR A 764 -11.47 -19.33 25.90
C THR A 764 -12.11 -19.67 24.55
N PRO A 765 -13.19 -19.00 24.12
CA PRO A 765 -13.87 -19.33 22.86
C PRO A 765 -12.94 -19.12 21.66
N ALA A 766 -13.18 -19.92 20.61
CA ALA A 766 -12.46 -19.89 19.34
C ALA A 766 -12.55 -18.50 18.69
N GLY A 767 -11.47 -17.74 18.75
CA GLY A 767 -11.36 -16.41 18.15
C GLY A 767 -9.93 -16.12 17.71
N PRO A 768 -9.73 -15.07 16.90
CA PRO A 768 -8.42 -14.70 16.37
C PRO A 768 -7.42 -14.48 17.51
N ARG A 769 -6.20 -15.01 17.34
CA ARG A 769 -5.12 -14.84 18.32
C ARG A 769 -4.76 -13.37 18.47
N VAL A 770 -4.93 -12.84 19.69
CA VAL A 770 -4.57 -11.46 20.07
C VAL A 770 -3.81 -11.45 21.39
N ARG A 771 -2.87 -10.52 21.53
CA ARG A 771 -2.14 -10.29 22.79
C ARG A 771 -2.83 -9.18 23.55
N ASP A 772 -3.39 -9.50 24.72
CA ASP A 772 -4.09 -8.52 25.56
C ASP A 772 -3.23 -8.06 26.74
N GLY A 773 -3.43 -6.82 27.19
CA GLY A 773 -2.69 -6.22 28.29
C GLY A 773 -3.32 -4.94 28.85
N PRO A 774 -2.65 -4.24 29.79
CA PRO A 774 -3.15 -2.98 30.31
C PRO A 774 -3.22 -1.91 29.21
N GLY A 775 -4.26 -1.07 29.23
CA GLY A 775 -4.46 0.01 28.25
C GLY A 775 -3.56 1.22 28.44
N ARG A 776 -2.34 1.04 28.96
CA ARG A 776 -1.38 2.12 29.24
C ARG A 776 -0.23 2.06 28.27
N TYR A 777 0.03 3.18 27.61
CA TYR A 777 1.00 3.28 26.54
C TYR A 777 1.93 4.46 26.70
N ARG A 778 3.07 4.37 26.02
CA ARG A 778 4.02 5.46 25.86
C ARG A 778 4.32 5.67 24.38
N LEU A 779 4.36 6.92 23.95
CA LEU A 779 4.66 7.26 22.56
C LEU A 779 6.04 6.72 22.16
N PHE A 780 6.06 5.90 21.10
CA PHE A 780 7.24 5.19 20.61
C PHE A 780 7.74 5.79 19.29
N ALA A 781 6.84 6.02 18.34
CA ALA A 781 7.17 6.59 17.04
C ALA A 781 5.98 7.33 16.43
N PHE A 782 6.23 8.17 15.44
CA PHE A 782 5.19 8.73 14.59
C PHE A 782 5.71 9.02 13.18
N ILE A 783 4.81 8.94 12.20
CA ILE A 783 5.04 9.26 10.79
C ILE A 783 4.32 10.56 10.48
N SER A 784 5.01 11.52 9.89
CA SER A 784 4.49 12.83 9.52
C SER A 784 4.40 12.97 8.01
N HIS A 785 3.25 13.43 7.53
CA HIS A 785 3.06 13.86 6.14
C HIS A 785 3.24 15.38 6.05
N MET A 786 4.29 15.82 5.38
CA MET A 786 4.64 17.23 5.13
C MET A 786 4.01 17.71 3.83
N GLY A 787 3.39 18.89 3.81
CA GLY A 787 2.69 19.45 2.64
C GLY A 787 1.22 19.71 2.90
N THR A 788 0.64 20.74 2.28
CA THR A 788 -0.78 21.11 2.44
C THR A 788 -1.72 20.34 1.51
N SER A 789 -1.16 19.68 0.49
CA SER A 789 -1.91 18.91 -0.50
C SER A 789 -2.27 17.51 0.00
N THR A 790 -3.33 16.95 -0.57
CA THR A 790 -3.72 15.53 -0.43
C THR A 790 -3.05 14.64 -1.47
N MET A 791 -2.63 15.23 -2.60
CA MET A 791 -2.08 14.50 -3.74
C MET A 791 -0.55 14.47 -3.73
N CYS A 792 0.08 15.37 -2.97
CA CYS A 792 1.52 15.40 -2.85
C CYS A 792 2.00 15.81 -1.45
N GLY A 793 3.20 15.33 -1.12
CA GLY A 793 3.90 15.69 0.09
C GLY A 793 5.12 14.83 0.33
N HIS A 794 5.72 14.98 1.51
CA HIS A 794 6.93 14.24 1.90
C HIS A 794 6.71 13.55 3.24
N TYR A 795 7.14 12.29 3.34
CA TYR A 795 7.01 11.51 4.55
C TYR A 795 8.33 11.43 5.31
N VAL A 796 8.27 11.74 6.60
CA VAL A 796 9.37 11.51 7.55
C VAL A 796 8.83 10.76 8.75
N CYS A 797 9.70 10.04 9.46
CA CYS A 797 9.31 9.42 10.73
C CYS A 797 10.25 9.80 11.86
N HIS A 798 9.69 9.90 13.06
CA HIS A 798 10.40 10.14 14.30
C HIS A 798 10.24 8.91 15.18
N ILE A 799 11.35 8.38 15.67
CA ILE A 799 11.37 7.15 16.49
C ILE A 799 12.16 7.44 17.75
N ARG A 800 11.61 7.07 18.90
CA ARG A 800 12.32 7.15 20.17
C ARG A 800 13.21 5.92 20.34
N LYS A 801 14.52 6.11 20.31
CA LYS A 801 15.53 5.05 20.51
C LYS A 801 16.43 5.43 21.66
N GLU A 802 16.68 4.51 22.59
CA GLU A 802 17.59 4.73 23.73
C GLU A 802 17.26 5.99 24.56
N GLY A 803 15.96 6.32 24.68
CA GLY A 803 15.49 7.50 25.42
C GLY A 803 15.60 8.84 24.68
N ARG A 804 16.11 8.88 23.45
CA ARG A 804 16.20 10.09 22.60
C ARG A 804 15.33 9.96 21.34
N TRP A 805 14.90 11.11 20.80
CA TRP A 805 14.16 11.16 19.55
C TRP A 805 15.12 11.22 18.36
N VAL A 806 14.78 10.49 17.30
CA VAL A 806 15.58 10.43 16.08
C VAL A 806 14.67 10.61 14.89
N ILE A 807 15.03 11.55 14.01
CA ILE A 807 14.37 11.78 12.74
C ILE A 807 15.02 10.91 11.67
N PHE A 808 14.19 10.19 10.93
CA PHE A 808 14.59 9.47 9.72
C PHE A 808 13.90 10.12 8.53
N ASN A 809 14.71 10.79 7.71
CA ASN A 809 14.30 11.45 6.48
C ASN A 809 15.11 10.85 5.33
N ASP A 810 14.58 9.78 4.74
CA ASP A 810 15.27 8.99 3.72
C ASP A 810 16.69 8.61 4.18
N GLN A 811 17.74 9.13 3.53
CA GLN A 811 19.14 8.85 3.88
C GLN A 811 19.60 9.61 5.13
N LYS A 812 18.98 10.76 5.43
CA LYS A 812 19.34 11.59 6.56
C LYS A 812 18.76 11.02 7.85
N VAL A 813 19.64 10.73 8.80
CA VAL A 813 19.28 10.28 10.14
C VAL A 813 19.99 11.15 11.16
N ALA A 814 19.22 11.79 12.03
CA ALA A 814 19.76 12.75 12.99
C ALA A 814 19.01 12.69 14.32
N ALA A 815 19.67 13.12 15.39
CA ALA A 815 19.02 13.31 16.68
C ALA A 815 18.06 14.51 16.59
N SER A 816 16.80 14.30 16.96
CA SER A 816 15.77 15.35 16.99
C SER A 816 15.64 15.88 18.42
N GLU A 817 15.71 17.20 18.58
CA GLU A 817 15.64 17.86 19.90
C GLU A 817 14.21 18.25 20.25
N LYS A 818 13.45 18.76 19.27
CA LYS A 818 12.06 19.20 19.41
C LYS A 818 11.20 18.50 18.35
N PRO A 819 10.96 17.19 18.53
CA PRO A 819 10.14 16.43 17.59
C PRO A 819 8.73 17.03 17.46
N PRO A 820 8.22 17.25 16.23
CA PRO A 820 6.92 17.85 15.96
C PRO A 820 5.79 16.83 16.18
N LYS A 821 5.56 16.45 17.44
CA LYS A 821 4.58 15.43 17.85
C LYS A 821 3.14 15.84 17.58
N ASP A 822 2.89 17.10 17.31
CA ASP A 822 1.56 17.66 17.08
C ASP A 822 1.12 17.61 15.60
N LEU A 823 2.08 17.42 14.68
CA LEU A 823 1.88 17.45 13.22
C LEU A 823 1.90 16.06 12.55
N GLY A 824 2.13 15.02 13.34
CA GLY A 824 2.15 13.63 12.88
C GLY A 824 0.82 13.20 12.24
N TYR A 825 0.89 12.12 11.46
CA TYR A 825 -0.24 11.50 10.77
C TYR A 825 -0.58 10.14 11.38
N ILE A 826 0.42 9.27 11.52
CA ILE A 826 0.28 7.93 12.10
C ILE A 826 1.16 7.87 13.34
N TYR A 827 0.61 7.51 14.49
CA TYR A 827 1.31 7.42 15.75
C TYR A 827 1.38 5.98 16.22
N PHE A 828 2.49 5.61 16.83
CA PHE A 828 2.76 4.29 17.37
C PHE A 828 3.06 4.42 18.86
N TYR A 829 2.27 3.71 19.65
CA TYR A 829 2.29 3.74 21.11
C TYR A 829 2.69 2.36 21.63
N GLU A 830 3.78 2.27 22.38
CA GLU A 830 4.27 1.03 22.98
C GLU A 830 3.62 0.83 24.35
N ARG A 831 3.07 -0.37 24.61
CA ARG A 831 2.42 -0.70 25.87
C ARG A 831 3.44 -0.73 27.01
N VAL A 832 3.14 -0.02 28.09
CA VAL A 832 3.99 0.00 29.28
C VAL A 832 3.72 -1.28 30.07
N ALA A 833 4.75 -2.10 30.25
CA ALA A 833 4.68 -3.24 31.16
C ALA A 833 4.43 -2.71 32.59
N SER A 834 3.33 -3.16 33.20
CA SER A 834 2.91 -2.79 34.55
C SER A 834 3.85 -3.30 35.64
#